data_AF-A0A4V3RS96-F1
#
_entry.id   AF-A0A4V3RS96-F1
#
_cell.length_a   1.000
_cell.length_b   1.000
_cell.length_c   1.000
_cell.angle_alpha   90.00
_cell.angle_beta   90.00
_cell.angle_gamma   90.00
#
_symmetry.space_group_name_H-M   'P 1'
#
loop_
_entity.id
_entity.type
_entity.pdbx_description
1 polymer ?
#
loop_
_entity_poly.entity_id
_entity_poly.type
_entity_poly.pdbx_seq_one_letter_code
_entity_poly.pdbx_strand_id
1 'polypeptide(L)'
;MEDKKQQLNKIQYYWEAYKKYLNDNYDILKGFYLDTFKLRTTDNVNGKPVIYSEDRFDELYKNDCGYVNRQIEFLNSLINLDIVKENMLSKHMNNLIDECILLYNQYLQSDYMQNENNLLSSNDSELLVFGNQYIFYELLYYEDLSKIFASIILLQDFSKYKNDIVLIGGNGSGKTSLANALKGEDKQYISVIPAQKNLFFSLNDSNVLTTRMLDLEKMLLENNINKSKTFNDYEYFCFQNNQFTKLIIAMGANHVSYLTECHDKGIKSENDKTVFDKTRRIFNTLFPNIQLKYNPESFQHLFCEKGDKHYHVNGLSEGEKSVLYYIMSVLMAKKDSFIVVDEPETYLNPSLTNTLWDLLLEERKDCQFIFITHSIDFVLGRNGIQIAWIKEFEYPNKWEFDFLDNNFELPQTLMTEILGSNKPIVFCEGDDKSSLDYYIYRAILGEKYTIIPVGGHHEVVRYRSVLSKMTWLNAEAYGIIDGDNHSKGYIENAQSNNIVVIPVNEIEMLLLDDSVLNGVLKIFFPQDYSDRIKEFKNKFFSIVEKKIERIALTSTKTAIDEKLATQKIEEDSSLERMKSNLQEITNFNIEGVYESKILEIKEIIQERDYEKLLLICNLKKEISKGLANKELDNDYIEKAKQQILTNASLKLTLRNKYLNF
;
A
#
# COMPACT_ATOMS: atom_id res chain seq x y z
N MET A 1 -27.90 6.41 16.57
CA MET A 1 -26.73 5.84 17.28
C MET A 1 -26.89 5.89 18.79
N GLU A 2 -27.43 6.97 19.36
CA GLU A 2 -27.59 7.13 20.81
C GLU A 2 -28.47 6.05 21.47
N ASP A 3 -29.62 5.71 20.86
CA ASP A 3 -30.47 4.58 21.30
C ASP A 3 -29.72 3.23 21.29
N LYS A 4 -28.97 2.95 20.22
CA LYS A 4 -28.13 1.74 20.13
C LYS A 4 -27.07 1.68 21.22
N LYS A 5 -26.42 2.83 21.53
CA LYS A 5 -25.46 2.92 22.64
C LYS A 5 -26.13 2.61 23.97
N GLN A 6 -27.35 3.09 24.21
CA GLN A 6 -28.09 2.75 25.43
C GLN A 6 -28.37 1.24 25.53
N GLN A 7 -28.79 0.61 24.43
CA GLN A 7 -29.01 -0.85 24.39
C GLN A 7 -27.71 -1.64 24.62
N LEU A 8 -26.61 -1.24 23.98
CA LEU A 8 -25.29 -1.86 24.18
C LEU A 8 -24.78 -1.71 25.61
N ASN A 9 -24.93 -0.53 26.23
CA ASN A 9 -24.58 -0.32 27.64
C ASN A 9 -25.39 -1.24 28.57
N LYS A 10 -26.68 -1.43 28.28
CA LYS A 10 -27.53 -2.37 29.04
C LYS A 10 -27.04 -3.81 28.89
N ILE A 11 -26.73 -4.24 27.67
CA ILE A 11 -26.18 -5.58 27.39
C ILE A 11 -24.84 -5.78 28.14
N GLN A 12 -23.94 -4.79 28.06
CA GLN A 12 -22.67 -4.82 28.75
C GLN A 12 -22.82 -4.96 30.27
N TYR A 13 -23.73 -4.21 30.89
CA TYR A 13 -24.01 -4.32 32.32
C TYR A 13 -24.37 -5.76 32.72
N TYR A 14 -25.18 -6.46 31.93
CA TYR A 14 -25.50 -7.87 32.19
C TYR A 14 -24.26 -8.77 32.11
N TRP A 15 -23.39 -8.59 31.10
CA TRP A 15 -22.16 -9.39 31.00
C TRP A 15 -21.17 -9.09 32.13
N GLU A 16 -21.06 -7.84 32.58
CA GLU A 16 -20.22 -7.48 33.73
C GLU A 16 -20.76 -8.05 35.04
N ALA A 17 -22.08 -7.99 35.25
CA ALA A 17 -22.72 -8.62 36.39
C ALA A 17 -22.53 -10.14 36.37
N TYR A 18 -22.60 -10.77 35.19
CA TYR A 18 -22.30 -12.20 35.04
C TYR A 18 -20.84 -12.54 35.34
N LYS A 19 -19.88 -11.74 34.86
CA LYS A 19 -18.46 -11.87 35.21
C LYS A 19 -18.25 -11.81 36.72
N LYS A 20 -18.93 -10.89 37.41
CA LYS A 20 -18.90 -10.80 38.86
C LYS A 20 -19.47 -12.06 39.51
N TYR A 21 -20.62 -12.55 39.03
CA TYR A 21 -21.22 -13.80 39.51
C TYR A 21 -20.26 -14.98 39.41
N LEU A 22 -19.58 -15.18 38.27
CA LEU A 22 -18.60 -16.26 38.10
C LEU A 22 -17.49 -16.19 39.16
N ASN A 23 -16.93 -14.99 39.37
CA ASN A 23 -15.86 -14.79 40.35
C ASN A 23 -16.31 -15.02 41.79
N ASP A 24 -17.52 -14.56 42.14
CA ASP A 24 -18.06 -14.66 43.50
C ASP A 24 -18.55 -16.08 43.86
N ASN A 25 -18.81 -16.94 42.87
CA ASN A 25 -19.45 -18.25 43.06
C ASN A 25 -18.58 -19.45 42.59
N TYR A 26 -17.27 -19.30 42.45
CA TYR A 26 -16.37 -20.35 41.96
C TYR A 26 -16.55 -21.70 42.70
N ASP A 27 -16.52 -21.70 44.04
CA ASP A 27 -16.63 -22.93 44.84
C ASP A 27 -18.01 -23.59 44.71
N ILE A 28 -19.07 -22.78 44.56
CA ILE A 28 -20.45 -23.25 44.39
C ILE A 28 -20.61 -23.90 43.01
N LEU A 29 -20.10 -23.26 41.95
CA LEU A 29 -20.09 -23.81 40.60
C LEU A 29 -19.26 -25.10 40.52
N LYS A 30 -18.15 -25.16 41.24
CA LYS A 30 -17.31 -26.37 41.36
C LYS A 30 -18.06 -27.51 42.02
N GLY A 31 -18.75 -27.24 43.14
CA GLY A 31 -19.60 -28.23 43.81
C GLY A 31 -20.68 -28.78 42.88
N PHE A 32 -21.41 -27.90 42.20
CA PHE A 32 -22.46 -28.28 41.27
C PHE A 32 -21.95 -29.08 40.06
N TYR A 33 -20.78 -28.73 39.52
CA TYR A 33 -20.11 -29.50 38.47
C TYR A 33 -19.89 -30.95 38.87
N LEU A 34 -19.33 -31.15 40.07
CA LEU A 34 -19.00 -32.46 40.60
C LEU A 34 -20.25 -33.29 40.87
N ASP A 35 -21.33 -32.65 41.33
CA ASP A 35 -22.59 -33.31 41.67
C ASP A 35 -23.43 -33.69 40.44
N THR A 36 -23.41 -32.87 39.39
CA THR A 36 -24.39 -32.96 38.30
C THR A 36 -23.81 -33.42 36.95
N PHE A 37 -22.50 -33.23 36.71
CA PHE A 37 -21.93 -33.34 35.37
C PHE A 37 -20.77 -34.34 35.22
N LYS A 38 -20.31 -34.97 36.30
CA LYS A 38 -19.17 -35.94 36.34
C LYS A 38 -19.25 -37.12 35.34
N LEU A 39 -20.40 -37.35 34.70
CA LEU A 39 -20.67 -38.46 33.78
C LEU A 39 -21.28 -38.05 32.43
N ARG A 40 -21.43 -36.75 32.13
CA ARG A 40 -22.00 -36.32 30.83
C ARG A 40 -20.94 -36.33 29.72
N THR A 41 -21.41 -36.57 28.50
CA THR A 41 -20.65 -36.38 27.26
C THR A 41 -21.45 -35.49 26.33
N THR A 42 -20.82 -34.46 25.79
CA THR A 42 -21.44 -33.56 24.80
C THR A 42 -20.46 -33.26 23.68
N ASP A 43 -20.94 -32.98 22.48
CA ASP A 43 -20.06 -32.57 21.38
C ASP A 43 -19.74 -31.07 21.50
N ASN A 44 -18.47 -30.69 21.38
CA ASN A 44 -18.08 -29.29 21.33
C ASN A 44 -18.48 -28.63 19.99
N VAL A 45 -18.26 -27.32 19.87
CA VAL A 45 -18.46 -26.51 18.64
C VAL A 45 -17.79 -27.06 17.37
N ASN A 46 -16.88 -28.03 17.49
CA ASN A 46 -16.23 -28.70 16.36
C ASN A 46 -16.70 -30.17 16.16
N GLY A 47 -17.80 -30.58 16.80
CA GLY A 47 -18.36 -31.93 16.71
C GLY A 47 -17.53 -33.02 17.39
N LYS A 48 -16.66 -32.67 18.35
CA LYS A 48 -15.87 -33.66 19.11
C LYS A 48 -16.47 -33.91 20.48
N PRO A 49 -16.60 -35.18 20.91
CA PRO A 49 -17.15 -35.51 22.23
C PRO A 49 -16.21 -35.06 23.35
N VAL A 50 -16.74 -34.23 24.24
CA VAL A 50 -16.12 -33.77 25.49
C VAL A 50 -16.72 -34.59 26.62
N ILE A 51 -15.87 -35.37 27.29
CA ILE A 51 -16.19 -36.03 28.55
C ILE A 51 -15.90 -35.04 29.68
N TYR A 52 -16.91 -34.76 30.51
CA TYR A 52 -16.77 -33.94 31.70
C TYR A 52 -16.11 -34.78 32.82
N SER A 53 -14.87 -34.46 33.18
CA SER A 53 -14.13 -35.10 34.29
C SER A 53 -13.81 -34.09 35.39
N GLU A 54 -13.60 -34.57 36.61
CA GLU A 54 -13.25 -33.76 37.81
C GLU A 54 -12.05 -32.84 37.56
N ASP A 55 -11.04 -33.33 36.84
CA ASP A 55 -9.82 -32.59 36.47
C ASP A 55 -10.01 -31.49 35.40
N ARG A 56 -11.22 -31.30 34.87
CA ARG A 56 -11.52 -30.36 33.77
C ARG A 56 -12.31 -29.11 34.17
N PHE A 57 -12.79 -29.02 35.41
CA PHE A 57 -13.56 -27.86 35.86
C PHE A 57 -12.78 -26.55 35.71
N ASP A 58 -11.52 -26.54 36.14
CA ASP A 58 -10.68 -25.34 36.12
C ASP A 58 -10.37 -24.86 34.70
N GLU A 59 -10.22 -25.80 33.76
CA GLU A 59 -10.05 -25.50 32.33
C GLU A 59 -11.34 -24.90 31.73
N LEU A 60 -12.48 -25.51 32.03
CA LEU A 60 -13.81 -25.03 31.62
C LEU A 60 -14.08 -23.61 32.15
N TYR A 61 -13.90 -23.42 33.46
CA TYR A 61 -14.07 -22.12 34.13
C TYR A 61 -13.19 -21.04 33.52
N LYS A 62 -11.94 -21.37 33.20
CA LYS A 62 -11.02 -20.45 32.54
C LYS A 62 -11.49 -20.09 31.13
N ASN A 63 -12.01 -21.05 30.38
CA ASN A 63 -12.52 -20.82 29.03
C ASN A 63 -13.77 -19.93 29.03
N ASP A 64 -14.71 -20.15 29.97
CA ASP A 64 -15.94 -19.35 30.10
C ASP A 64 -15.63 -17.93 30.57
N CYS A 65 -14.76 -17.78 31.59
CA CYS A 65 -14.24 -16.47 31.98
C CYS A 65 -13.57 -15.75 30.79
N GLY A 66 -12.80 -16.49 29.99
CA GLY A 66 -12.18 -15.98 28.78
C GLY A 66 -13.20 -15.53 27.73
N TYR A 67 -14.28 -16.30 27.52
CA TYR A 67 -15.37 -15.96 26.61
C TYR A 67 -16.10 -14.69 27.07
N VAL A 68 -16.49 -14.62 28.35
CA VAL A 68 -17.18 -13.46 28.95
C VAL A 68 -16.32 -12.20 28.81
N ASN A 69 -15.03 -12.28 29.12
CA ASN A 69 -14.12 -11.14 28.96
C ASN A 69 -14.05 -10.66 27.51
N ARG A 70 -13.98 -11.57 26.52
CA ARG A 70 -13.99 -11.18 25.10
C ARG A 70 -15.29 -10.48 24.70
N GLN A 71 -16.46 -10.95 25.16
CA GLN A 71 -17.73 -10.27 24.87
C GLN A 71 -17.76 -8.87 25.48
N ILE A 72 -17.30 -8.70 26.73
CA ILE A 72 -17.24 -7.40 27.40
C ILE A 72 -16.29 -6.43 26.68
N GLU A 73 -15.09 -6.89 26.29
CA GLU A 73 -14.12 -6.09 25.54
C GLU A 73 -14.68 -5.65 24.17
N PHE A 74 -15.38 -6.56 23.49
CA PHE A 74 -16.04 -6.27 22.23
C PHE A 74 -17.19 -5.25 22.39
N LEU A 75 -18.06 -5.42 23.40
CA LEU A 75 -19.13 -4.47 23.71
C LEU A 75 -18.58 -3.08 24.05
N ASN A 76 -17.50 -3.00 24.84
CA ASN A 76 -16.78 -1.76 25.09
C ASN A 76 -16.33 -1.08 23.78
N SER A 77 -15.76 -1.86 22.87
CA SER A 77 -15.34 -1.37 21.56
C SER A 77 -16.53 -0.83 20.75
N LEU A 78 -17.66 -1.55 20.73
CA LEU A 78 -18.89 -1.12 20.07
C LEU A 78 -19.50 0.17 20.65
N ILE A 79 -19.49 0.33 21.97
CA ILE A 79 -20.02 1.53 22.66
C ILE A 79 -19.18 2.77 22.32
N ASN A 80 -17.87 2.59 22.25
CA ASN A 80 -16.90 3.63 21.91
C ASN A 80 -16.79 3.90 20.40
N LEU A 81 -17.55 3.18 19.56
CA LEU A 81 -17.60 3.48 18.14
C LEU A 81 -18.08 4.91 17.91
N ASP A 82 -17.31 5.61 17.09
CA ASP A 82 -17.65 6.93 16.58
C ASP A 82 -17.97 6.81 15.09
N ILE A 83 -19.25 6.88 14.76
CA ILE A 83 -19.75 6.85 13.38
C ILE A 83 -19.94 8.30 12.95
N VAL A 84 -18.85 8.90 12.46
CA VAL A 84 -18.72 10.35 12.27
C VAL A 84 -19.52 10.89 11.07
N LYS A 85 -19.82 10.06 10.06
CA LYS A 85 -20.44 10.48 8.80
C LYS A 85 -21.49 9.48 8.31
N GLU A 86 -22.59 9.99 7.76
CA GLU A 86 -23.54 9.18 6.99
C GLU A 86 -22.99 8.90 5.57
N ASN A 87 -22.44 7.70 5.39
CA ASN A 87 -22.10 7.08 4.10
C ASN A 87 -22.57 5.62 4.05
N MET A 88 -22.34 4.92 2.93
CA MET A 88 -22.81 3.54 2.76
C MET A 88 -22.23 2.59 3.80
N LEU A 89 -20.92 2.69 4.08
CA LEU A 89 -20.26 1.93 5.14
C LEU A 89 -20.89 2.15 6.51
N SER A 90 -21.18 3.39 6.89
CA SER A 90 -21.81 3.71 8.17
C SER A 90 -23.23 3.12 8.29
N LYS A 91 -24.00 3.09 7.20
CA LYS A 91 -25.34 2.48 7.17
C LYS A 91 -25.23 0.97 7.34
N HIS A 92 -24.27 0.37 6.65
CA HIS A 92 -24.01 -1.05 6.75
C HIS A 92 -23.55 -1.47 8.16
N MET A 93 -22.58 -0.75 8.75
CA MET A 93 -22.17 -0.94 10.13
C MET A 93 -23.35 -0.83 11.10
N ASN A 94 -24.24 0.14 10.89
CA ASN A 94 -25.45 0.29 11.69
C ASN A 94 -26.34 -0.96 11.65
N ASN A 95 -26.54 -1.56 10.48
CA ASN A 95 -27.32 -2.80 10.36
C ASN A 95 -26.64 -3.99 11.07
N LEU A 96 -25.32 -4.13 10.93
CA LEU A 96 -24.57 -5.17 11.65
C LEU A 96 -24.65 -4.99 13.17
N ILE A 97 -24.62 -3.75 13.67
CA ILE A 97 -24.83 -3.46 15.09
C ILE A 97 -26.24 -3.87 15.52
N ASP A 98 -27.27 -3.64 14.70
CA ASP A 98 -28.65 -4.05 15.02
C ASP A 98 -28.79 -5.57 15.08
N GLU A 99 -28.19 -6.30 14.13
CA GLU A 99 -28.15 -7.77 14.14
C GLU A 99 -27.38 -8.30 15.36
N CYS A 100 -26.26 -7.67 15.71
CA CYS A 100 -25.48 -8.01 16.89
C CYS A 100 -26.29 -7.81 18.19
N ILE A 101 -26.97 -6.67 18.34
CA ILE A 101 -27.85 -6.38 19.47
C ILE A 101 -28.99 -7.39 19.54
N LEU A 102 -29.60 -7.75 18.41
CA LEU A 102 -30.67 -8.74 18.36
C LEU A 102 -30.19 -10.10 18.88
N LEU A 103 -29.02 -10.57 18.45
CA LEU A 103 -28.44 -11.84 18.90
C LEU A 103 -28.07 -11.82 20.38
N TYR A 104 -27.46 -10.73 20.87
CA TYR A 104 -27.21 -10.57 22.31
C TYR A 104 -28.51 -10.61 23.12
N ASN A 105 -29.56 -9.93 22.65
CA ASN A 105 -30.85 -9.98 23.32
C ASN A 105 -31.47 -11.38 23.28
N GLN A 106 -31.29 -12.15 22.20
CA GLN A 106 -31.72 -13.56 22.15
C GLN A 106 -30.95 -14.42 23.16
N TYR A 107 -29.64 -14.20 23.32
CA TYR A 107 -28.85 -14.91 24.34
C TYR A 107 -29.31 -14.54 25.77
N LEU A 108 -29.74 -13.30 25.99
CA LEU A 108 -30.30 -12.84 27.27
C LEU A 108 -31.76 -13.27 27.51
N GLN A 109 -32.54 -13.51 26.44
CA GLN A 109 -33.97 -13.85 26.50
C GLN A 109 -34.26 -15.34 26.38
N SER A 110 -33.28 -16.19 26.05
CA SER A 110 -33.49 -17.63 25.98
C SER A 110 -34.10 -18.16 27.29
N ASP A 111 -35.03 -19.12 27.21
CA ASP A 111 -35.84 -19.66 28.34
C ASP A 111 -35.01 -20.10 29.57
N TYR A 112 -33.69 -20.24 29.39
CA TYR A 112 -32.72 -20.60 30.43
C TYR A 112 -32.27 -19.42 31.30
N MET A 113 -32.41 -18.17 30.85
CA MET A 113 -32.16 -16.96 31.65
C MET A 113 -33.42 -16.47 32.40
N GLN A 114 -34.60 -16.98 32.04
CA GLN A 114 -35.90 -16.54 32.58
C GLN A 114 -36.70 -17.62 33.33
N ASN A 115 -36.18 -18.83 33.55
CA ASN A 115 -36.90 -19.84 34.33
C ASN A 115 -36.96 -19.50 35.83
N GLU A 116 -37.84 -18.55 36.15
CA GLU A 116 -38.54 -18.44 37.42
C GLU A 116 -39.33 -19.72 37.63
N ASN A 117 -38.93 -20.54 38.61
CA ASN A 117 -39.82 -21.25 39.54
C ASN A 117 -39.01 -22.26 40.35
N ASN A 118 -38.22 -21.75 41.31
CA ASN A 118 -38.22 -22.19 42.71
C ASN A 118 -36.93 -21.72 43.41
N LEU A 119 -37.11 -21.15 44.61
CA LEU A 119 -36.11 -20.80 45.64
C LEU A 119 -35.37 -19.46 45.48
N LEU A 120 -35.98 -18.39 45.99
CA LEU A 120 -35.56 -17.61 47.18
C LEU A 120 -36.11 -16.18 47.11
N SER A 121 -36.78 -15.76 48.17
CA SER A 121 -37.34 -14.43 48.35
C SER A 121 -36.26 -13.43 48.82
N SER A 122 -35.81 -12.56 47.94
CA SER A 122 -35.17 -11.29 48.31
C SER A 122 -35.32 -10.26 47.18
N ASN A 123 -35.54 -9.00 47.55
CA ASN A 123 -35.94 -7.86 46.71
C ASN A 123 -34.86 -7.35 45.70
N ASP A 124 -33.95 -8.21 45.25
CA ASP A 124 -32.91 -7.85 44.28
C ASP A 124 -33.30 -8.37 42.89
N SER A 125 -34.29 -7.72 42.26
CA SER A 125 -34.81 -8.10 40.95
C SER A 125 -33.78 -8.02 39.81
N GLU A 126 -32.63 -7.38 40.03
CA GLU A 126 -31.54 -7.33 39.04
C GLU A 126 -30.59 -8.54 39.11
N LEU A 127 -30.56 -9.30 40.22
CA LEU A 127 -29.72 -10.50 40.36
C LEU A 127 -30.41 -11.81 39.95
N LEU A 128 -31.74 -11.79 39.74
CA LEU A 128 -32.53 -12.99 39.39
C LEU A 128 -32.11 -13.63 38.06
N VAL A 129 -31.48 -12.87 37.15
CA VAL A 129 -31.02 -13.35 35.84
C VAL A 129 -29.83 -14.33 35.94
N PHE A 130 -29.08 -14.32 37.06
CA PHE A 130 -27.86 -15.12 37.22
C PHE A 130 -28.01 -16.32 38.15
N GLY A 131 -29.23 -16.60 38.64
CA GLY A 131 -29.50 -17.70 39.55
C GLY A 131 -29.37 -19.10 38.94
N ASN A 132 -29.20 -19.20 37.62
CA ASN A 132 -29.19 -20.48 36.93
C ASN A 132 -27.74 -21.00 36.73
N GLN A 133 -27.29 -21.87 37.63
CA GLN A 133 -25.98 -22.55 37.58
C GLN A 133 -25.75 -23.33 36.26
N TYR A 134 -26.81 -23.59 35.50
CA TYR A 134 -26.74 -24.20 34.17
C TYR A 134 -26.15 -23.27 33.10
N ILE A 135 -26.24 -21.94 33.25
CA ILE A 135 -25.72 -20.94 32.28
C ILE A 135 -24.21 -21.11 32.08
N PHE A 136 -23.48 -21.41 33.15
CA PHE A 136 -22.03 -21.60 33.12
C PHE A 136 -21.61 -22.68 32.11
N TYR A 137 -22.40 -23.76 31.94
CA TYR A 137 -22.07 -24.85 31.02
C TYR A 137 -22.58 -24.62 29.58
N GLU A 138 -23.47 -23.65 29.39
CA GLU A 138 -24.11 -23.41 28.10
C GLU A 138 -23.37 -22.37 27.24
N LEU A 139 -22.46 -21.59 27.84
CA LEU A 139 -21.64 -20.58 27.14
C LEU A 139 -20.79 -21.17 26.02
N LEU A 140 -20.37 -22.42 26.14
CA LEU A 140 -19.62 -23.12 25.09
C LEU A 140 -20.44 -23.43 23.84
N TYR A 141 -21.78 -23.34 23.90
CA TYR A 141 -22.65 -23.54 22.73
C TYR A 141 -23.05 -22.24 22.06
N TYR A 142 -22.87 -21.09 22.73
CA TYR A 142 -23.09 -19.81 22.10
C TYR A 142 -21.95 -19.49 21.13
N GLU A 143 -22.31 -18.94 19.98
CA GLU A 143 -21.31 -18.47 19.04
C GLU A 143 -20.58 -17.26 19.63
N ASP A 144 -19.31 -17.10 19.29
CA ASP A 144 -18.50 -15.97 19.76
C ASP A 144 -18.84 -14.74 18.93
N LEU A 145 -19.79 -13.92 19.40
CA LEU A 145 -20.27 -12.73 18.70
C LEU A 145 -19.13 -11.74 18.43
N SER A 146 -18.12 -11.67 19.32
CA SER A 146 -16.91 -10.87 19.10
C SER A 146 -16.12 -11.27 17.85
N LYS A 147 -16.21 -12.53 17.41
CA LYS A 147 -15.60 -13.02 16.17
C LYS A 147 -16.51 -12.81 14.96
N ILE A 148 -17.80 -13.06 15.13
CA ILE A 148 -18.80 -12.94 14.06
C ILE A 148 -18.90 -11.49 13.58
N PHE A 149 -18.94 -10.54 14.53
CA PHE A 149 -19.10 -9.11 14.26
C PHE A 149 -17.79 -8.32 14.37
N ALA A 150 -16.64 -8.99 14.33
CA ALA A 150 -15.32 -8.35 14.37
C ALA A 150 -15.13 -7.32 13.23
N SER A 151 -15.78 -7.57 12.08
CA SER A 151 -15.75 -6.67 10.91
C SER A 151 -16.24 -5.26 11.24
N ILE A 152 -17.19 -5.09 12.18
CA ILE A 152 -17.72 -3.76 12.55
C ILE A 152 -16.58 -2.83 13.01
N ILE A 153 -15.66 -3.35 13.81
CA ILE A 153 -14.53 -2.56 14.33
C ILE A 153 -13.59 -2.18 13.19
N LEU A 154 -13.30 -3.11 12.27
CA LEU A 154 -12.44 -2.84 11.11
C LEU A 154 -13.06 -1.82 10.15
N LEU A 155 -14.38 -1.89 9.92
CA LEU A 155 -15.10 -0.98 9.04
C LEU A 155 -15.12 0.46 9.57
N GLN A 156 -14.92 0.67 10.88
CA GLN A 156 -14.89 2.01 11.48
C GLN A 156 -13.84 2.90 10.80
N ASP A 157 -12.63 2.40 10.57
CA ASP A 157 -11.55 3.18 9.98
C ASP A 157 -11.86 3.61 8.55
N PHE A 158 -12.48 2.72 7.77
CA PHE A 158 -12.89 2.99 6.39
C PHE A 158 -14.14 3.88 6.30
N SER A 159 -15.04 3.80 7.30
CA SER A 159 -16.30 4.56 7.33
C SER A 159 -16.10 6.08 7.37
N LYS A 160 -14.90 6.58 7.65
CA LYS A 160 -14.57 8.02 7.65
C LYS A 160 -14.50 8.61 6.23
N TYR A 161 -14.37 7.75 5.22
CA TYR A 161 -14.13 8.11 3.82
C TYR A 161 -15.34 7.76 2.95
N LYS A 162 -15.72 8.69 2.06
CA LYS A 162 -16.81 8.46 1.08
C LYS A 162 -16.30 7.92 -0.25
N ASN A 163 -15.04 8.19 -0.56
CA ASN A 163 -14.40 7.77 -1.79
C ASN A 163 -14.06 6.28 -1.70
N ASP A 164 -13.79 5.66 -2.84
CA ASP A 164 -13.15 4.35 -2.88
C ASP A 164 -11.81 4.42 -2.17
N ILE A 165 -11.36 3.27 -1.67
CA ILE A 165 -10.12 3.17 -0.91
C ILE A 165 -9.20 2.14 -1.57
N VAL A 166 -7.92 2.47 -1.69
CA VAL A 166 -6.87 1.53 -2.08
C VAL A 166 -5.98 1.26 -0.88
N LEU A 167 -6.01 0.00 -0.45
CA LEU A 167 -5.19 -0.56 0.59
C LEU A 167 -3.89 -1.11 0.00
N ILE A 168 -2.78 -0.64 0.55
CA ILE A 168 -1.43 -1.05 0.18
C ILE A 168 -0.75 -1.64 1.42
N GLY A 169 -0.05 -2.75 1.25
CA GLY A 169 0.76 -3.32 2.31
C GLY A 169 1.83 -4.24 1.76
N GLY A 170 2.98 -4.31 2.44
CA GLY A 170 4.09 -5.20 2.08
C GLY A 170 3.71 -6.69 2.13
N ASN A 171 4.61 -7.55 1.67
CA ASN A 171 4.41 -9.01 1.79
C ASN A 171 4.31 -9.40 3.27
N GLY A 172 3.30 -10.21 3.63
CA GLY A 172 3.07 -10.63 5.01
C GLY A 172 2.25 -9.67 5.88
N SER A 173 1.81 -8.51 5.37
CA SER A 173 0.96 -7.53 6.09
C SER A 173 -0.49 -7.99 6.37
N GLY A 174 -0.81 -9.27 6.14
CA GLY A 174 -2.14 -9.80 6.39
C GLY A 174 -3.24 -9.38 5.41
N LYS A 175 -2.91 -8.85 4.21
CA LYS A 175 -3.87 -8.42 3.16
C LYS A 175 -5.05 -9.38 2.92
N THR A 176 -4.76 -10.65 2.62
CA THR A 176 -5.80 -11.67 2.40
C THR A 176 -6.59 -11.95 3.69
N SER A 177 -5.94 -11.89 4.85
CA SER A 177 -6.64 -12.02 6.14
C SER A 177 -7.55 -10.82 6.41
N LEU A 178 -7.17 -9.62 5.97
CA LEU A 178 -7.99 -8.41 6.06
C LEU A 178 -9.21 -8.49 5.15
N ALA A 179 -9.05 -8.93 3.89
CA ALA A 179 -10.17 -9.15 2.99
C ALA A 179 -11.24 -10.09 3.61
N ASN A 180 -10.78 -11.12 4.31
CA ASN A 180 -11.66 -12.07 5.01
C ASN A 180 -12.32 -11.45 6.24
N ALA A 181 -11.53 -10.76 7.05
CA ALA A 181 -11.99 -10.14 8.28
C ALA A 181 -13.02 -9.04 8.00
N LEU A 182 -12.87 -8.30 6.88
CA LEU A 182 -13.84 -7.32 6.43
C LEU A 182 -15.19 -7.95 6.08
N LYS A 183 -15.21 -9.13 5.43
CA LYS A 183 -16.47 -9.79 5.08
C LYS A 183 -17.17 -10.43 6.28
N GLY A 184 -16.43 -10.97 7.26
CA GLY A 184 -17.03 -11.55 8.47
C GLY A 184 -18.05 -12.65 8.14
N GLU A 185 -19.25 -12.62 8.72
CA GLU A 185 -20.37 -13.49 8.30
C GLU A 185 -21.43 -12.74 7.46
N ASP A 186 -21.11 -11.52 6.98
CA ASP A 186 -22.05 -10.75 6.17
C ASP A 186 -22.23 -11.39 4.78
N LYS A 187 -23.50 -11.72 4.49
CA LYS A 187 -23.95 -12.29 3.20
C LYS A 187 -24.87 -11.33 2.44
N GLN A 188 -24.98 -10.07 2.81
CA GLN A 188 -26.00 -9.19 2.25
C GLN A 188 -25.44 -7.93 1.59
N TYR A 189 -24.40 -7.33 2.16
CA TYR A 189 -23.91 -6.01 1.78
C TYR A 189 -22.41 -5.98 1.50
N ILE A 190 -21.65 -7.01 1.87
CA ILE A 190 -20.22 -7.11 1.53
C ILE A 190 -19.99 -8.19 0.46
N SER A 191 -19.50 -7.77 -0.69
CA SER A 191 -18.97 -8.66 -1.72
C SER A 191 -17.46 -8.67 -1.66
N VAL A 192 -16.84 -9.85 -1.65
CA VAL A 192 -15.38 -9.96 -1.80
C VAL A 192 -15.06 -10.74 -3.07
N ILE A 193 -14.21 -10.13 -3.89
CA ILE A 193 -13.66 -10.68 -5.11
C ILE A 193 -12.21 -11.06 -4.81
N PRO A 194 -11.91 -12.36 -4.59
CA PRO A 194 -10.55 -12.80 -4.30
C PRO A 194 -9.66 -12.79 -5.55
N ALA A 195 -8.35 -12.79 -5.34
CA ALA A 195 -7.35 -13.05 -6.37
C ALA A 195 -7.50 -14.49 -6.91
N GLN A 196 -8.26 -14.67 -8.00
CA GLN A 196 -8.54 -16.01 -8.54
C GLN A 196 -7.46 -16.46 -9.50
N LYS A 197 -7.00 -17.71 -9.33
CA LYS A 197 -5.90 -18.31 -10.12
C LYS A 197 -6.36 -19.30 -11.17
N ASN A 198 -7.54 -19.92 -10.99
CA ASN A 198 -8.06 -20.94 -11.90
C ASN A 198 -9.54 -20.67 -12.22
N LEU A 199 -9.79 -20.17 -13.44
CA LEU A 199 -11.14 -19.91 -13.96
C LEU A 199 -11.52 -20.98 -14.98
N PHE A 200 -12.40 -21.89 -14.59
CA PHE A 200 -12.88 -22.96 -15.47
C PHE A 200 -14.39 -23.17 -15.32
N PHE A 201 -15.09 -23.17 -16.45
CA PHE A 201 -16.51 -23.47 -16.52
C PHE A 201 -16.74 -24.97 -16.69
N SER A 202 -17.55 -25.59 -15.82
CA SER A 202 -17.92 -27.01 -15.89
C SER A 202 -19.33 -27.26 -15.35
N LEU A 203 -20.18 -27.93 -16.14
CA LEU A 203 -21.54 -28.34 -15.72
C LEU A 203 -21.59 -29.73 -15.07
N ASN A 204 -20.45 -30.42 -14.93
CA ASN A 204 -20.44 -31.79 -14.40
C ASN A 204 -20.67 -31.88 -12.89
N ASP A 205 -20.74 -30.75 -12.18
CA ASP A 205 -21.12 -30.71 -10.77
C ASP A 205 -22.64 -30.77 -10.61
N SER A 206 -23.14 -31.92 -10.15
CA SER A 206 -24.57 -32.24 -9.98
C SER A 206 -25.35 -31.25 -9.10
N ASN A 207 -24.66 -30.52 -8.23
CA ASN A 207 -25.24 -29.49 -7.37
C ASN A 207 -25.63 -28.22 -8.13
N VAL A 208 -24.95 -27.88 -9.23
CA VAL A 208 -25.21 -26.65 -10.00
C VAL A 208 -26.50 -26.77 -10.84
N LEU A 209 -26.82 -27.98 -11.29
CA LEU A 209 -27.98 -28.27 -12.15
C LEU A 209 -29.33 -28.30 -11.41
N THR A 210 -29.32 -28.39 -10.08
CA THR A 210 -30.53 -28.52 -9.24
C THR A 210 -30.88 -27.27 -8.42
N THR A 211 -30.04 -26.23 -8.48
CA THR A 211 -30.16 -25.04 -7.66
C THR A 211 -31.18 -24.06 -8.26
N ARG A 212 -32.23 -23.70 -7.51
CA ARG A 212 -33.21 -22.67 -7.95
C ARG A 212 -32.53 -21.30 -8.02
N MET A 213 -33.06 -20.38 -8.82
CA MET A 213 -32.50 -19.03 -8.97
C MET A 213 -32.21 -18.31 -7.64
N LEU A 214 -33.14 -18.40 -6.67
CA LEU A 214 -33.00 -17.81 -5.34
C LEU A 214 -31.85 -18.42 -4.52
N ASP A 215 -31.51 -19.69 -4.79
CA ASP A 215 -30.42 -20.39 -4.12
C ASP A 215 -29.07 -20.04 -4.78
N LEU A 216 -29.03 -19.74 -6.08
CA LEU A 216 -27.83 -19.23 -6.76
C LEU A 216 -27.45 -17.83 -6.26
N GLU A 217 -28.42 -16.93 -6.08
CA GLU A 217 -28.19 -15.59 -5.50
C GLU A 217 -27.63 -15.69 -4.07
N LYS A 218 -28.21 -16.54 -3.22
CA LYS A 218 -27.68 -16.80 -1.87
C LYS A 218 -26.26 -17.37 -1.89
N MET A 219 -25.97 -18.30 -2.79
CA MET A 219 -24.64 -18.93 -2.91
C MET A 219 -23.54 -17.99 -3.41
N LEU A 220 -23.88 -17.00 -4.25
CA LEU A 220 -22.93 -15.98 -4.72
C LEU A 220 -22.55 -14.99 -3.60
N LEU A 221 -23.43 -14.82 -2.62
CA LEU A 221 -23.24 -13.97 -1.46
C LEU A 221 -22.52 -14.67 -0.29
N GLU A 222 -22.41 -16.00 -0.29
CA GLU A 222 -21.70 -16.75 0.76
C GLU A 222 -20.21 -16.39 0.86
N ASN A 223 -19.65 -16.52 2.06
CA ASN A 223 -18.28 -16.11 2.34
C ASN A 223 -17.25 -17.11 1.78
N ASN A 224 -16.76 -16.80 0.58
CA ASN A 224 -15.99 -17.72 -0.26
C ASN A 224 -14.51 -17.86 0.10
N ILE A 225 -14.01 -17.12 1.11
CA ILE A 225 -12.58 -17.11 1.45
C ILE A 225 -12.26 -17.88 2.73
N ASN A 226 -13.21 -18.04 3.68
CA ASN A 226 -13.02 -18.93 4.83
C ASN A 226 -12.72 -20.38 4.42
N LYS A 227 -13.18 -20.78 3.23
CA LYS A 227 -12.98 -22.12 2.65
C LYS A 227 -11.59 -22.31 2.01
N SER A 228 -10.79 -21.27 1.79
CA SER A 228 -9.44 -21.41 1.21
C SER A 228 -8.39 -21.90 2.22
N LYS A 229 -8.65 -21.70 3.53
CA LYS A 229 -7.73 -22.08 4.62
C LYS A 229 -8.17 -23.34 5.37
N THR A 230 -9.37 -23.87 5.10
CA THR A 230 -9.96 -25.04 5.78
C THR A 230 -10.08 -26.28 4.91
N PHE A 231 -10.03 -26.16 3.58
CA PHE A 231 -10.18 -27.26 2.64
C PHE A 231 -8.83 -27.73 2.07
N ASN A 232 -8.73 -29.01 1.75
CA ASN A 232 -7.57 -29.56 1.01
C ASN A 232 -7.55 -29.01 -0.43
N ASP A 233 -6.39 -29.02 -1.09
CA ASP A 233 -6.14 -28.38 -2.41
C ASP A 233 -7.18 -28.75 -3.48
N TYR A 234 -7.68 -30.00 -3.47
CA TYR A 234 -8.68 -30.49 -4.40
C TYR A 234 -10.08 -29.88 -4.17
N GLU A 235 -10.52 -29.79 -2.92
CA GLU A 235 -11.83 -29.22 -2.59
C GLU A 235 -11.86 -27.70 -2.82
N TYR A 236 -10.73 -27.02 -2.59
CA TYR A 236 -10.55 -25.61 -2.96
C TYR A 236 -10.60 -25.41 -4.48
N PHE A 237 -9.96 -26.29 -5.25
CA PHE A 237 -10.02 -26.29 -6.71
C PHE A 237 -11.45 -26.49 -7.24
N CYS A 238 -12.19 -27.49 -6.72
CA CYS A 238 -13.59 -27.72 -7.06
C CYS A 238 -14.48 -26.52 -6.69
N PHE A 239 -14.21 -25.88 -5.55
CA PHE A 239 -14.95 -24.71 -5.11
C PHE A 239 -14.74 -23.47 -5.99
N GLN A 240 -13.50 -23.17 -6.41
CA GLN A 240 -13.21 -22.02 -7.30
C GLN A 240 -13.87 -22.19 -8.68
N ASN A 241 -13.76 -23.37 -9.27
CA ASN A 241 -14.38 -23.68 -10.57
C ASN A 241 -15.92 -23.53 -10.52
N ASN A 242 -16.50 -23.81 -9.35
CA ASN A 242 -17.93 -23.63 -9.12
C ASN A 242 -18.36 -22.16 -9.11
N GLN A 243 -17.55 -21.21 -8.65
CA GLN A 243 -17.93 -19.79 -8.59
C GLN A 243 -18.02 -19.17 -9.98
N PHE A 244 -17.01 -19.38 -10.83
CA PHE A 244 -17.03 -18.89 -12.23
C PHE A 244 -18.21 -19.48 -13.01
N THR A 245 -18.46 -20.78 -12.84
CA THR A 245 -19.62 -21.46 -13.43
C THR A 245 -20.94 -20.87 -12.95
N LYS A 246 -21.11 -20.67 -11.63
CA LYS A 246 -22.32 -20.10 -11.04
C LYS A 246 -22.62 -18.70 -11.54
N LEU A 247 -21.61 -17.82 -11.62
CA LEU A 247 -21.78 -16.46 -12.14
C LEU A 247 -22.28 -16.47 -13.59
N ILE A 248 -21.70 -17.32 -14.44
CA ILE A 248 -22.13 -17.45 -15.84
C ILE A 248 -23.58 -17.94 -15.92
N ILE A 249 -23.96 -18.95 -15.14
CA ILE A 249 -25.33 -19.47 -15.16
C ILE A 249 -26.32 -18.44 -14.63
N ALA A 250 -26.00 -17.79 -13.51
CA ALA A 250 -26.86 -16.80 -12.87
C ALA A 250 -27.05 -15.56 -13.78
N MET A 251 -25.99 -15.12 -14.47
CA MET A 251 -26.07 -14.05 -15.48
C MET A 251 -27.01 -14.43 -16.64
N GLY A 252 -26.92 -15.66 -17.15
CA GLY A 252 -27.79 -16.15 -18.22
C GLY A 252 -29.25 -16.22 -17.78
N ALA A 253 -29.48 -16.74 -16.58
CA ALA A 253 -30.81 -16.85 -16.00
C ALA A 253 -31.44 -15.45 -15.73
N ASN A 254 -30.66 -14.47 -15.24
CA ASN A 254 -31.10 -13.08 -15.07
C ASN A 254 -31.56 -12.48 -16.41
N HIS A 255 -30.80 -12.74 -17.48
CA HIS A 255 -31.15 -12.25 -18.80
C HIS A 255 -32.44 -12.90 -19.35
N VAL A 256 -32.60 -14.21 -19.20
CA VAL A 256 -33.84 -14.91 -19.58
C VAL A 256 -35.04 -14.37 -18.83
N SER A 257 -34.92 -14.19 -17.52
CA SER A 257 -36.02 -13.71 -16.67
C SER A 257 -36.53 -12.33 -17.12
N TYR A 258 -35.61 -11.42 -17.45
CA TYR A 258 -35.96 -10.11 -18.00
C TYR A 258 -36.63 -10.20 -19.38
N LEU A 259 -36.11 -11.04 -20.29
CA LEU A 259 -36.72 -11.22 -21.61
C LEU A 259 -38.14 -11.80 -21.50
N THR A 260 -38.36 -12.75 -20.60
CA THR A 260 -39.69 -13.30 -20.30
C THR A 260 -40.62 -12.22 -19.76
N GLU A 261 -40.17 -11.41 -18.81
CA GLU A 261 -40.97 -10.30 -18.27
C GLU A 261 -41.36 -9.28 -19.34
N CYS A 262 -40.43 -8.91 -20.22
CA CYS A 262 -40.71 -8.04 -21.37
C CYS A 262 -41.77 -8.65 -22.30
N HIS A 263 -41.64 -9.95 -22.61
CA HIS A 263 -42.58 -10.67 -23.44
C HIS A 263 -43.98 -10.70 -22.81
N ASP A 264 -44.09 -11.05 -21.52
CA ASP A 264 -45.36 -11.13 -20.80
C ASP A 264 -46.06 -9.77 -20.70
N LYS A 265 -45.28 -8.68 -20.62
CA LYS A 265 -45.78 -7.30 -20.63
C LYS A 265 -46.02 -6.74 -22.05
N GLY A 266 -45.66 -7.47 -23.11
CA GLY A 266 -45.76 -7.02 -24.49
C GLY A 266 -44.84 -5.84 -24.83
N ILE A 267 -43.75 -5.65 -24.08
CA ILE A 267 -42.79 -4.55 -24.25
C ILE A 267 -41.54 -5.07 -24.97
N LYS A 268 -40.98 -4.25 -25.87
CA LYS A 268 -39.71 -4.58 -26.52
C LYS A 268 -38.57 -4.50 -25.51
N SER A 269 -37.74 -5.54 -25.44
CA SER A 269 -36.56 -5.53 -24.58
C SER A 269 -35.59 -4.42 -24.98
N GLU A 270 -35.14 -3.66 -23.98
CA GLU A 270 -34.06 -2.68 -24.11
C GLU A 270 -32.70 -3.35 -23.88
N ASN A 271 -31.69 -2.89 -24.64
CA ASN A 271 -30.30 -3.26 -24.40
C ASN A 271 -29.80 -2.62 -23.09
N ASP A 272 -28.77 -3.22 -22.48
CA ASP A 272 -28.07 -2.71 -21.29
C ASP A 272 -28.88 -2.75 -19.98
N LYS A 273 -29.98 -3.53 -19.96
CA LYS A 273 -30.83 -3.69 -18.76
C LYS A 273 -30.42 -4.85 -17.87
N THR A 274 -29.82 -5.89 -18.43
CA THR A 274 -29.44 -7.09 -17.67
C THR A 274 -27.95 -7.08 -17.37
N VAL A 275 -27.54 -7.89 -16.40
CA VAL A 275 -26.11 -8.12 -16.09
C VAL A 275 -25.36 -8.59 -17.34
N PHE A 276 -25.99 -9.44 -18.15
CA PHE A 276 -25.40 -9.95 -19.39
C PHE A 276 -25.16 -8.86 -20.43
N ASP A 277 -26.15 -7.99 -20.67
CA ASP A 277 -26.01 -6.94 -21.67
C ASP A 277 -24.88 -5.96 -21.30
N LYS A 278 -24.83 -5.56 -20.03
CA LYS A 278 -23.75 -4.73 -19.48
C LYS A 278 -22.40 -5.43 -19.57
N THR A 279 -22.34 -6.70 -19.20
CA THR A 279 -21.13 -7.52 -19.30
C THR A 279 -20.59 -7.55 -20.72
N ARG A 280 -21.47 -7.83 -21.69
CA ARG A 280 -21.12 -7.84 -23.11
C ARG A 280 -20.59 -6.48 -23.58
N ARG A 281 -21.21 -5.37 -23.16
CA ARG A 281 -20.76 -4.02 -23.54
C ARG A 281 -19.36 -3.71 -22.98
N ILE A 282 -19.14 -3.92 -21.69
CA ILE A 282 -17.86 -3.64 -21.05
C ILE A 282 -16.78 -4.56 -21.64
N PHE A 283 -17.07 -5.86 -21.76
CA PHE A 283 -16.13 -6.83 -22.32
C PHE A 283 -15.77 -6.51 -23.77
N ASN A 284 -16.75 -6.14 -24.62
CA ASN A 284 -16.48 -5.74 -26.00
C ASN A 284 -15.69 -4.43 -26.09
N THR A 285 -15.76 -3.56 -25.09
CA THR A 285 -14.94 -2.33 -25.05
C THR A 285 -13.47 -2.67 -24.84
N LEU A 286 -13.18 -3.67 -24.00
CA LEU A 286 -11.82 -4.13 -23.70
C LEU A 286 -11.28 -5.09 -24.78
N PHE A 287 -12.14 -5.94 -25.35
CA PHE A 287 -11.81 -6.93 -26.36
C PHE A 287 -12.78 -6.86 -27.56
N PRO A 288 -12.63 -5.86 -28.46
CA PRO A 288 -13.59 -5.63 -29.57
C PRO A 288 -13.76 -6.80 -30.55
N ASN A 289 -12.77 -7.69 -30.60
CA ASN A 289 -12.75 -8.83 -31.52
C ASN A 289 -13.46 -10.08 -30.99
N ILE A 290 -13.97 -10.06 -29.75
CA ILE A 290 -14.59 -11.22 -29.11
C ILE A 290 -16.01 -10.85 -28.73
N GLN A 291 -17.00 -11.56 -29.27
CA GLN A 291 -18.41 -11.38 -28.90
C GLN A 291 -18.86 -12.51 -27.97
N LEU A 292 -19.49 -12.14 -26.85
CA LEU A 292 -20.10 -13.07 -25.90
C LEU A 292 -21.56 -13.36 -26.28
N LYS A 293 -21.92 -14.65 -26.38
CA LYS A 293 -23.28 -15.11 -26.72
C LYS A 293 -23.66 -16.34 -25.88
N TYR A 294 -24.90 -16.40 -25.43
CA TYR A 294 -25.48 -17.65 -24.92
C TYR A 294 -25.99 -18.52 -26.06
N ASN A 295 -25.96 -19.84 -25.89
CA ASN A 295 -26.63 -20.75 -26.82
C ASN A 295 -28.16 -20.54 -26.73
N PRO A 296 -28.85 -20.26 -27.85
CA PRO A 296 -30.30 -20.10 -27.87
C PRO A 296 -31.07 -21.32 -27.34
N GLU A 297 -30.51 -22.52 -27.48
CA GLU A 297 -31.14 -23.77 -27.04
C GLU A 297 -30.84 -24.09 -25.56
N SER A 298 -29.78 -23.50 -24.99
CA SER A 298 -29.39 -23.71 -23.59
C SER A 298 -28.63 -22.50 -23.01
N PHE A 299 -29.33 -21.69 -22.22
CA PHE A 299 -28.77 -20.52 -21.51
C PHE A 299 -27.78 -20.88 -20.38
N GLN A 300 -27.41 -22.15 -20.28
CA GLN A 300 -26.38 -22.63 -19.35
C GLN A 300 -24.97 -22.46 -19.93
N HIS A 301 -24.82 -22.37 -21.26
CA HIS A 301 -23.51 -22.31 -21.92
C HIS A 301 -23.23 -20.94 -22.54
N LEU A 302 -22.10 -20.35 -22.15
CA LEU A 302 -21.57 -19.14 -22.75
C LEU A 302 -20.52 -19.47 -23.82
N PHE A 303 -20.70 -18.91 -25.01
CA PHE A 303 -19.81 -19.06 -26.16
C PHE A 303 -19.19 -17.73 -26.55
N CYS A 304 -18.02 -17.83 -27.16
CA CYS A 304 -17.24 -16.71 -27.70
C CYS A 304 -17.17 -16.83 -29.22
N GLU A 305 -17.39 -15.72 -29.92
CA GLU A 305 -17.26 -15.62 -31.36
C GLU A 305 -16.14 -14.64 -31.72
N LYS A 306 -15.21 -15.07 -32.57
CA LYS A 306 -14.06 -14.27 -33.04
C LYS A 306 -13.86 -14.50 -34.54
N GLY A 307 -14.31 -13.54 -35.36
CA GLY A 307 -14.48 -13.77 -36.79
C GLY A 307 -15.48 -14.90 -37.03
N ASP A 308 -15.15 -15.85 -37.92
CA ASP A 308 -16.03 -17.00 -38.22
C ASP A 308 -15.93 -18.16 -37.21
N LYS A 309 -15.06 -18.04 -36.20
CA LYS A 309 -14.80 -19.11 -35.23
C LYS A 309 -15.67 -18.96 -33.99
N HIS A 310 -16.26 -20.08 -33.57
CA HIS A 310 -17.03 -20.21 -32.33
C HIS A 310 -16.32 -21.16 -31.39
N TYR A 311 -16.11 -20.76 -30.14
CA TYR A 311 -15.47 -21.59 -29.13
C TYR A 311 -16.09 -21.37 -27.74
N HIS A 312 -15.87 -22.33 -26.86
CA HIS A 312 -16.39 -22.31 -25.49
C HIS A 312 -15.67 -21.26 -24.65
N VAL A 313 -16.33 -20.68 -23.63
CA VAL A 313 -15.73 -19.67 -22.72
C VAL A 313 -14.38 -20.12 -22.11
N ASN A 314 -14.18 -21.42 -21.92
CA ASN A 314 -12.91 -21.99 -21.42
C ASN A 314 -11.71 -21.76 -22.36
N GLY A 315 -11.95 -21.46 -23.65
CA GLY A 315 -10.93 -21.16 -24.64
C GLY A 315 -10.43 -19.71 -24.63
N LEU A 316 -10.99 -18.85 -23.76
CA LEU A 316 -10.42 -17.53 -23.49
C LEU A 316 -9.03 -17.66 -22.83
N SER A 317 -8.18 -16.66 -23.02
CA SER A 317 -6.92 -16.53 -22.26
C SER A 317 -7.21 -16.26 -20.78
N GLU A 318 -6.24 -16.54 -19.90
CA GLU A 318 -6.42 -16.31 -18.46
C GLU A 318 -6.72 -14.84 -18.11
N GLY A 319 -6.12 -13.89 -18.85
CA GLY A 319 -6.44 -12.47 -18.72
C GLY A 319 -7.89 -12.14 -19.13
N GLU A 320 -8.36 -12.67 -20.27
CA GLU A 320 -9.75 -12.49 -20.73
C GLU A 320 -10.76 -13.11 -19.76
N LYS A 321 -10.48 -14.31 -19.22
CA LYS A 321 -11.32 -14.94 -18.20
C LYS A 321 -11.36 -14.10 -16.92
N SER A 322 -10.22 -13.56 -16.48
CA SER A 322 -10.12 -12.72 -15.29
C SER A 322 -10.94 -11.46 -15.44
N VAL A 323 -10.85 -10.78 -16.60
CA VAL A 323 -11.70 -9.63 -16.93
C VAL A 323 -13.19 -10.01 -16.87
N LEU A 324 -13.59 -11.12 -17.52
CA LEU A 324 -14.99 -11.57 -17.51
C LEU A 324 -15.47 -11.87 -16.08
N TYR A 325 -14.65 -12.54 -15.28
CA TYR A 325 -14.94 -12.84 -13.88
C TYR A 325 -15.14 -11.57 -13.04
N TYR A 326 -14.25 -10.58 -13.16
CA TYR A 326 -14.38 -9.32 -12.43
C TYR A 326 -15.63 -8.54 -12.84
N ILE A 327 -15.93 -8.45 -14.14
CA ILE A 327 -17.14 -7.77 -14.63
C ILE A 327 -18.39 -8.42 -14.06
N MET A 328 -18.51 -9.75 -14.15
CA MET A 328 -19.67 -10.47 -13.63
C MET A 328 -19.80 -10.30 -12.12
N SER A 329 -18.70 -10.47 -11.38
CA SER A 329 -18.71 -10.37 -9.91
C SER A 329 -19.15 -9.00 -9.42
N VAL A 330 -18.68 -7.92 -10.08
CA VAL A 330 -19.06 -6.55 -9.74
C VAL A 330 -20.49 -6.24 -10.14
N LEU A 331 -20.93 -6.62 -11.34
CA LEU A 331 -22.28 -6.32 -11.81
C LEU A 331 -23.38 -7.13 -11.10
N MET A 332 -23.03 -8.30 -10.54
CA MET A 332 -23.95 -9.11 -9.74
C MET A 332 -24.01 -8.72 -8.27
N ALA A 333 -23.09 -7.86 -7.79
CA ALA A 333 -23.13 -7.37 -6.42
C ALA A 333 -24.42 -6.56 -6.17
N LYS A 334 -24.98 -6.67 -4.96
CA LYS A 334 -26.22 -5.97 -4.59
C LYS A 334 -26.04 -4.45 -4.72
N LYS A 335 -27.15 -3.74 -4.93
CA LYS A 335 -27.16 -2.28 -4.89
C LYS A 335 -26.73 -1.77 -3.51
N ASP A 336 -26.02 -0.64 -3.46
CA ASP A 336 -25.57 0.01 -2.22
C ASP A 336 -24.65 -0.92 -1.39
N SER A 337 -23.92 -1.81 -2.08
CA SER A 337 -23.00 -2.77 -1.47
C SER A 337 -21.58 -2.24 -1.40
N PHE A 338 -20.80 -2.88 -0.55
CA PHE A 338 -19.39 -2.65 -0.39
C PHE A 338 -18.61 -3.78 -1.07
N ILE A 339 -17.71 -3.44 -1.99
CA ILE A 339 -17.01 -4.42 -2.83
C ILE A 339 -15.51 -4.38 -2.49
N VAL A 340 -15.02 -5.46 -1.89
CA VAL A 340 -13.60 -5.67 -1.61
C VAL A 340 -13.00 -6.49 -2.74
N VAL A 341 -11.90 -6.01 -3.32
CA VAL A 341 -11.21 -6.67 -4.43
C VAL A 341 -9.77 -6.94 -4.02
N ASP A 342 -9.39 -8.21 -3.95
CA ASP A 342 -8.02 -8.66 -3.64
C ASP A 342 -7.25 -8.90 -4.94
N GLU A 343 -6.08 -8.25 -5.08
CA GLU A 343 -5.22 -8.22 -6.27
C GLU A 343 -5.98 -7.91 -7.59
N PRO A 344 -6.56 -6.70 -7.75
CA PRO A 344 -7.28 -6.31 -8.96
C PRO A 344 -6.47 -6.40 -10.26
N GLU A 345 -5.13 -6.49 -10.17
CA GLU A 345 -4.18 -6.59 -11.26
C GLU A 345 -3.83 -8.02 -11.73
N THR A 346 -4.28 -9.08 -11.03
CA THR A 346 -3.83 -10.46 -11.33
C THR A 346 -4.10 -10.85 -12.79
N TYR A 347 -3.07 -11.34 -13.49
CA TYR A 347 -3.06 -11.73 -14.92
C TYR A 347 -3.35 -10.61 -15.94
N LEU A 348 -3.42 -9.36 -15.51
CA LEU A 348 -3.70 -8.21 -16.36
C LEU A 348 -2.46 -7.31 -16.49
N ASN A 349 -2.29 -6.71 -17.68
CA ASN A 349 -1.31 -5.63 -17.84
C ASN A 349 -1.87 -4.32 -17.25
N PRO A 350 -1.02 -3.37 -16.81
CA PRO A 350 -1.48 -2.14 -16.14
C PRO A 350 -2.52 -1.33 -16.91
N SER A 351 -2.40 -1.23 -18.24
CA SER A 351 -3.34 -0.47 -19.09
C SER A 351 -4.73 -1.10 -19.09
N LEU A 352 -4.81 -2.43 -19.24
CA LEU A 352 -6.05 -3.18 -19.21
C LEU A 352 -6.70 -3.12 -17.81
N THR A 353 -5.90 -3.27 -16.74
CA THR A 353 -6.37 -3.14 -15.36
C THR A 353 -6.97 -1.76 -15.11
N ASN A 354 -6.28 -0.69 -15.54
CA ASN A 354 -6.78 0.67 -15.32
C ASN A 354 -8.11 0.90 -16.04
N THR A 355 -8.17 0.56 -17.32
CA THR A 355 -9.39 0.72 -18.13
C THR A 355 -10.56 -0.10 -17.58
N LEU A 356 -10.34 -1.37 -17.19
CA LEU A 356 -11.38 -2.24 -16.65
C LEU A 356 -12.05 -1.63 -15.42
N TRP A 357 -11.25 -1.26 -14.42
CA TRP A 357 -11.80 -0.80 -13.15
C TRP A 357 -12.39 0.61 -13.26
N ASP A 358 -11.87 1.48 -14.13
CA ASP A 358 -12.52 2.78 -14.40
C ASP A 358 -13.94 2.58 -14.95
N LEU A 359 -14.13 1.63 -15.87
CA LEU A 359 -15.46 1.28 -16.40
C LEU A 359 -16.38 0.70 -15.32
N LEU A 360 -15.86 -0.15 -14.43
CA LEU A 360 -16.64 -0.77 -13.36
C LEU A 360 -17.03 0.20 -12.25
N LEU A 361 -16.13 1.10 -11.86
CA LEU A 361 -16.41 2.18 -10.90
C LEU A 361 -17.49 3.12 -11.46
N GLU A 362 -17.43 3.44 -12.76
CA GLU A 362 -18.46 4.27 -13.42
C GLU A 362 -19.82 3.57 -13.49
N GLU A 363 -19.86 2.26 -13.73
CA GLU A 363 -21.12 1.47 -13.74
C GLU A 363 -21.73 1.30 -12.35
N ARG A 364 -20.90 1.22 -11.31
CA ARG A 364 -21.32 0.95 -9.93
C ARG A 364 -21.03 2.10 -8.99
N LYS A 365 -21.40 3.33 -9.38
CA LYS A 365 -21.38 4.52 -8.49
C LYS A 365 -22.26 4.38 -7.26
N ASP A 366 -23.20 3.44 -7.30
CA ASP A 366 -24.01 3.05 -6.15
C ASP A 366 -23.24 2.21 -5.13
N CYS A 367 -22.03 1.74 -5.41
CA CYS A 367 -21.20 0.95 -4.50
C CYS A 367 -19.96 1.74 -4.07
N GLN A 368 -19.32 1.29 -2.99
CA GLN A 368 -18.00 1.75 -2.57
C GLN A 368 -17.01 0.59 -2.66
N PHE A 369 -15.82 0.85 -3.20
CA PHE A 369 -14.81 -0.15 -3.42
C PHE A 369 -13.66 -0.05 -2.42
N ILE A 370 -13.18 -1.21 -1.97
CA ILE A 370 -11.85 -1.37 -1.38
C ILE A 370 -11.01 -2.25 -2.30
N PHE A 371 -9.91 -1.70 -2.79
CA PHE A 371 -8.91 -2.46 -3.53
C PHE A 371 -7.77 -2.82 -2.58
N ILE A 372 -7.44 -4.09 -2.49
CA ILE A 372 -6.29 -4.59 -1.75
C ILE A 372 -5.26 -4.98 -2.80
N THR A 373 -4.17 -4.24 -2.89
CA THR A 373 -3.19 -4.43 -3.97
C THR A 373 -1.77 -4.34 -3.44
N HIS A 374 -0.85 -4.95 -4.18
CA HIS A 374 0.59 -4.68 -4.06
C HIS A 374 1.10 -3.90 -5.28
N SER A 375 0.26 -3.70 -6.29
CA SER A 375 0.58 -2.98 -7.51
C SER A 375 0.47 -1.48 -7.31
N ILE A 376 1.60 -0.82 -7.45
CA ILE A 376 1.73 0.63 -7.35
C ILE A 376 1.22 1.29 -8.62
N ASP A 377 1.39 0.65 -9.78
CA ASP A 377 0.81 1.11 -11.03
C ASP A 377 -0.71 1.19 -10.95
N PHE A 378 -1.34 0.28 -10.18
CA PHE A 378 -2.76 0.35 -9.88
C PHE A 378 -3.08 1.56 -9.00
N VAL A 379 -2.34 1.77 -7.92
CA VAL A 379 -2.54 2.92 -7.00
C VAL A 379 -2.44 4.24 -7.75
N LEU A 380 -1.36 4.40 -8.54
CA LEU A 380 -1.05 5.62 -9.26
C LEU A 380 -1.94 5.84 -10.49
N GLY A 381 -2.55 4.77 -11.02
CA GLY A 381 -3.50 4.83 -12.12
C GLY A 381 -4.89 5.35 -11.73
N ARG A 382 -5.14 5.61 -10.44
CA ARG A 382 -6.46 6.00 -9.93
C ARG A 382 -6.48 7.44 -9.46
N ASN A 383 -7.52 8.16 -9.88
CA ASN A 383 -7.78 9.53 -9.43
C ASN A 383 -8.93 9.55 -8.41
N GLY A 384 -8.83 10.40 -7.40
CA GLY A 384 -9.92 10.63 -6.44
C GLY A 384 -10.15 9.52 -5.40
N ILE A 385 -9.28 8.51 -5.35
CA ILE A 385 -9.36 7.39 -4.41
C ILE A 385 -8.53 7.70 -3.15
N GLN A 386 -9.01 7.30 -1.98
CA GLN A 386 -8.29 7.41 -0.72
C GLN A 386 -7.25 6.29 -0.58
N ILE A 387 -6.02 6.62 -0.18
CA ILE A 387 -4.98 5.61 0.04
C ILE A 387 -4.88 5.26 1.52
N ALA A 388 -4.81 3.97 1.81
CA ALA A 388 -4.62 3.44 3.15
C ALA A 388 -3.44 2.46 3.16
N TRP A 389 -2.46 2.70 4.01
CA TRP A 389 -1.29 1.85 4.20
C TRP A 389 -1.49 0.94 5.42
N ILE A 390 -1.20 -0.35 5.27
CA ILE A 390 -1.17 -1.29 6.39
C ILE A 390 0.19 -1.17 7.09
N LYS A 391 0.21 -0.45 8.21
CA LYS A 391 1.44 -0.18 8.98
C LYS A 391 1.88 -1.39 9.79
N GLU A 392 0.93 -2.01 10.49
CA GLU A 392 1.20 -3.17 11.34
C GLU A 392 0.06 -4.17 11.23
N PHE A 393 0.40 -5.45 11.35
CA PHE A 393 -0.55 -6.55 11.42
C PHE A 393 -0.17 -7.49 12.57
N GLU A 394 -1.05 -7.59 13.56
CA GLU A 394 -0.96 -8.56 14.65
C GLU A 394 -1.98 -9.68 14.40
N TYR A 395 -1.47 -10.89 14.14
CA TYR A 395 -2.31 -12.07 13.94
C TYR A 395 -3.15 -12.34 15.21
N PRO A 396 -4.44 -12.71 15.09
CA PRO A 396 -5.14 -13.06 13.85
C PRO A 396 -5.79 -11.88 13.12
N ASN A 397 -6.24 -10.85 13.84
CA ASN A 397 -7.29 -9.94 13.34
C ASN A 397 -7.09 -8.46 13.71
N LYS A 398 -5.87 -7.98 13.96
CA LYS A 398 -5.61 -6.57 14.30
C LYS A 398 -4.72 -5.92 13.24
N TRP A 399 -5.17 -4.79 12.72
CA TRP A 399 -4.44 -3.96 11.76
C TRP A 399 -4.36 -2.53 12.24
N GLU A 400 -3.22 -1.90 12.01
CA GLU A 400 -3.07 -0.45 12.13
C GLU A 400 -2.96 0.15 10.72
N PHE A 401 -3.82 1.12 10.41
CA PHE A 401 -3.87 1.79 9.12
C PHE A 401 -3.35 3.23 9.22
N ASP A 402 -2.59 3.65 8.21
CA ASP A 402 -2.23 5.04 7.98
C ASP A 402 -2.91 5.53 6.70
N PHE A 403 -3.74 6.58 6.79
CA PHE A 403 -4.49 7.09 5.66
C PHE A 403 -3.77 8.30 5.07
N LEU A 404 -3.34 8.18 3.82
CA LEU A 404 -2.49 9.16 3.16
C LEU A 404 -3.33 10.18 2.39
N ASP A 405 -2.93 11.45 2.42
CA ASP A 405 -3.54 12.47 1.56
C ASP A 405 -3.21 12.21 0.08
N ASN A 406 -4.18 12.46 -0.79
CA ASN A 406 -4.11 12.15 -2.24
C ASN A 406 -3.14 13.04 -3.04
N ASN A 407 -2.27 13.80 -2.37
CA ASN A 407 -1.28 14.67 -3.00
C ASN A 407 0.10 14.00 -2.93
N PHE A 408 0.39 13.11 -3.87
CA PHE A 408 1.76 12.64 -4.06
C PHE A 408 2.63 13.80 -4.54
N GLU A 409 3.48 14.33 -3.66
CA GLU A 409 4.41 15.43 -3.98
C GLU A 409 5.56 15.01 -4.92
N LEU A 410 5.71 13.70 -5.17
CA LEU A 410 6.71 13.11 -6.08
C LEU A 410 6.09 12.76 -7.44
N PRO A 411 6.83 12.94 -8.56
CA PRO A 411 6.41 12.45 -9.86
C PRO A 411 6.15 10.94 -9.87
N GLN A 412 5.18 10.50 -10.67
CA GLN A 412 4.76 9.09 -10.75
C GLN A 412 5.92 8.16 -11.11
N THR A 413 6.75 8.54 -12.08
CA THR A 413 7.93 7.78 -12.52
C THR A 413 8.94 7.58 -11.40
N LEU A 414 9.15 8.62 -10.56
CA LEU A 414 10.05 8.56 -9.42
C LEU A 414 9.51 7.61 -8.34
N MET A 415 8.21 7.68 -8.07
CA MET A 415 7.54 6.80 -7.10
C MET A 415 7.67 5.32 -7.49
N THR A 416 7.47 5.00 -8.77
CA THR A 416 7.65 3.64 -9.29
C THR A 416 9.09 3.14 -9.12
N GLU A 417 10.11 3.99 -9.39
CA GLU A 417 11.51 3.61 -9.19
C GLU A 417 11.87 3.41 -7.70
N ILE A 418 11.37 4.27 -6.82
CA ILE A 418 11.59 4.16 -5.36
C ILE A 418 11.02 2.86 -4.83
N LEU A 419 9.75 2.59 -5.13
CA LEU A 419 9.04 1.42 -4.61
C LEU A 419 9.48 0.09 -5.25
N GLY A 420 9.94 0.14 -6.50
CA GLY A 420 10.54 -1.03 -7.17
C GLY A 420 11.92 -1.40 -6.63
N SER A 421 12.54 -0.52 -5.82
CA SER A 421 13.86 -0.74 -5.25
C SER A 421 13.78 -1.53 -3.94
N ASN A 422 14.62 -2.56 -3.82
CA ASN A 422 14.88 -3.24 -2.56
C ASN A 422 16.14 -2.71 -1.83
N LYS A 423 16.75 -1.63 -2.36
CA LYS A 423 17.94 -0.97 -1.82
C LYS A 423 17.59 0.46 -1.38
N PRO A 424 18.35 1.05 -0.45
CA PRO A 424 18.27 2.48 -0.17
C PRO A 424 18.45 3.32 -1.45
N ILE A 425 17.73 4.43 -1.51
CA ILE A 425 17.68 5.34 -2.66
C ILE A 425 18.75 6.41 -2.52
N VAL A 426 19.41 6.74 -3.63
CA VAL A 426 20.30 7.91 -3.73
C VAL A 426 19.84 8.74 -4.92
N PHE A 427 19.31 9.93 -4.63
CA PHE A 427 19.04 10.92 -5.66
C PHE A 427 20.35 11.60 -6.08
N CYS A 428 20.57 11.77 -7.37
CA CYS A 428 21.71 12.53 -7.89
C CYS A 428 21.27 13.54 -8.95
N GLU A 429 22.16 14.47 -9.26
CA GLU A 429 21.95 15.38 -10.37
C GLU A 429 21.96 14.66 -11.73
N GLY A 430 21.43 15.33 -12.75
CA GLY A 430 21.25 14.84 -14.11
C GLY A 430 19.78 14.62 -14.48
N ASP A 431 19.45 14.88 -15.75
CA ASP A 431 18.08 14.76 -16.25
C ASP A 431 17.63 13.31 -16.46
N ASP A 432 18.57 12.42 -16.79
CA ASP A 432 18.28 11.02 -17.09
C ASP A 432 19.48 10.09 -16.86
N LYS A 433 19.29 8.79 -17.15
CA LYS A 433 20.28 7.72 -16.98
C LYS A 433 21.45 7.77 -17.97
N SER A 434 21.49 8.76 -18.87
CA SER A 434 22.62 9.04 -19.75
C SER A 434 23.58 10.10 -19.18
N SER A 435 23.18 10.78 -18.09
CA SER A 435 24.02 11.75 -17.37
C SER A 435 25.32 11.12 -16.86
N LEU A 436 26.35 11.97 -16.76
CA LEU A 436 27.65 11.55 -16.25
C LEU A 436 27.54 11.14 -14.77
N ASP A 437 26.85 11.96 -13.99
CA ASP A 437 26.50 11.79 -12.58
C ASP A 437 25.95 10.39 -12.31
N TYR A 438 24.82 10.05 -12.95
CA TYR A 438 24.21 8.73 -12.82
C TYR A 438 25.20 7.61 -13.14
N TYR A 439 25.97 7.74 -14.22
CA TYR A 439 26.92 6.70 -14.63
C TYR A 439 27.99 6.48 -13.55
N ILE A 440 28.59 7.55 -13.03
CA ILE A 440 29.66 7.48 -12.03
C ILE A 440 29.13 6.96 -10.70
N TYR A 441 28.02 7.51 -10.20
CA TYR A 441 27.44 7.06 -8.94
C TYR A 441 26.91 5.63 -9.03
N ARG A 442 26.28 5.23 -10.15
CA ARG A 442 25.88 3.83 -10.36
C ARG A 442 27.07 2.89 -10.38
N ALA A 443 28.18 3.29 -10.98
CA ALA A 443 29.40 2.47 -10.99
C ALA A 443 29.98 2.28 -9.57
N ILE A 444 30.00 3.33 -8.75
CA ILE A 444 30.63 3.32 -7.42
C ILE A 444 29.69 2.73 -6.34
N LEU A 445 28.39 3.02 -6.40
CA LEU A 445 27.42 2.76 -5.33
C LEU A 445 26.32 1.75 -5.70
N GLY A 446 26.13 1.43 -6.99
CA GLY A 446 24.99 0.65 -7.49
C GLY A 446 24.86 -0.78 -6.94
N GLU A 447 25.92 -1.32 -6.34
CA GLU A 447 25.85 -2.59 -5.60
C GLU A 447 24.98 -2.47 -4.34
N LYS A 448 25.07 -1.36 -3.61
CA LYS A 448 24.38 -1.15 -2.33
C LYS A 448 23.17 -0.21 -2.40
N TYR A 449 23.11 0.65 -3.41
CA TYR A 449 22.09 1.69 -3.53
C TYR A 449 21.41 1.64 -4.91
N THR A 450 20.18 2.15 -4.97
CA THR A 450 19.50 2.47 -6.23
C THR A 450 19.69 3.95 -6.53
N ILE A 451 20.34 4.25 -7.66
CA ILE A 451 20.68 5.61 -8.06
C ILE A 451 19.59 6.13 -8.98
N ILE A 452 19.02 7.31 -8.67
CA ILE A 452 17.97 7.93 -9.47
C ILE A 452 18.35 9.39 -9.79
N PRO A 453 18.57 9.73 -11.08
CA PRO A 453 18.82 11.10 -11.50
C PRO A 453 17.50 11.89 -11.48
N VAL A 454 17.51 13.12 -10.95
CA VAL A 454 16.27 13.89 -10.71
C VAL A 454 16.29 15.35 -11.20
N GLY A 455 17.30 15.75 -11.96
CA GLY A 455 17.47 17.13 -12.43
C GLY A 455 18.64 17.82 -11.74
N GLY A 456 18.45 19.03 -11.21
CA GLY A 456 19.50 19.78 -10.52
C GLY A 456 19.52 19.53 -9.00
N HIS A 457 20.45 20.18 -8.31
CA HIS A 457 20.57 20.08 -6.85
C HIS A 457 19.29 20.45 -6.09
N HIS A 458 18.49 21.39 -6.60
CA HIS A 458 17.21 21.78 -5.97
C HIS A 458 16.22 20.61 -5.93
N GLU A 459 16.12 19.85 -7.03
CA GLU A 459 15.28 18.66 -7.11
C GLU A 459 15.79 17.54 -6.21
N VAL A 460 17.11 17.34 -6.12
CA VAL A 460 17.73 16.39 -5.17
C VAL A 460 17.33 16.73 -3.73
N VAL A 461 17.50 17.98 -3.32
CA VAL A 461 17.14 18.46 -1.98
C VAL A 461 15.65 18.30 -1.73
N ARG A 462 14.81 18.72 -2.68
CA ARG A 462 13.35 18.63 -2.59
C ARG A 462 12.89 17.18 -2.43
N TYR A 463 13.26 16.29 -3.35
CA TYR A 463 12.76 14.91 -3.33
C TYR A 463 13.31 14.10 -2.16
N ARG A 464 14.54 14.35 -1.72
CA ARG A 464 15.02 13.79 -0.45
C ARG A 464 14.15 14.25 0.71
N SER A 465 13.84 15.55 0.80
CA SER A 465 12.99 16.10 1.86
C SER A 465 11.59 15.49 1.85
N VAL A 466 10.96 15.41 0.68
CA VAL A 466 9.65 14.79 0.49
C VAL A 466 9.68 13.32 0.93
N LEU A 467 10.64 12.54 0.43
CA LEU A 467 10.72 11.10 0.74
C LEU A 467 10.99 10.85 2.23
N SER A 468 11.78 11.70 2.89
CA SER A 468 12.02 11.60 4.34
C SER A 468 10.76 11.78 5.19
N LYS A 469 9.74 12.48 4.68
CA LYS A 469 8.43 12.63 5.31
C LYS A 469 7.47 11.47 4.99
N MET A 470 7.73 10.72 3.92
CA MET A 470 6.91 9.58 3.49
C MET A 470 7.32 8.30 4.25
N THR A 471 7.08 8.27 5.56
CA THR A 471 7.47 7.16 6.45
C THR A 471 6.86 5.81 6.03
N TRP A 472 5.70 5.81 5.37
CA TRP A 472 5.01 4.61 4.87
C TRP A 472 5.79 3.88 3.76
N LEU A 473 6.69 4.56 3.04
CA LEU A 473 7.53 3.92 2.02
C LEU A 473 8.65 3.06 2.61
N ASN A 474 9.00 3.27 3.89
CA ASN A 474 10.13 2.66 4.58
C ASN A 474 11.42 2.61 3.72
N ALA A 475 11.60 3.64 2.88
CA ALA A 475 12.71 3.76 1.95
C ALA A 475 13.75 4.71 2.54
N GLU A 476 14.93 4.19 2.87
CA GLU A 476 16.05 5.01 3.27
C GLU A 476 16.55 5.80 2.05
N ALA A 477 16.72 7.11 2.21
CA ALA A 477 17.01 8.02 1.10
C ALA A 477 18.14 9.00 1.40
N TYR A 478 19.00 9.16 0.41
CA TYR A 478 20.15 10.06 0.41
C TYR A 478 20.12 10.94 -0.85
N GLY A 479 20.84 12.06 -0.80
CA GLY A 479 21.10 12.89 -1.97
C GLY A 479 22.60 13.03 -2.23
N ILE A 480 22.99 13.19 -3.49
CA ILE A 480 24.33 13.65 -3.87
C ILE A 480 24.18 14.86 -4.78
N ILE A 481 24.89 15.93 -4.47
CA ILE A 481 24.95 17.16 -5.26
C ILE A 481 26.39 17.57 -5.53
N ASP A 482 26.59 18.32 -6.63
CA ASP A 482 27.87 18.90 -7.03
C ASP A 482 28.38 19.90 -5.98
N GLY A 483 29.69 20.14 -5.97
CA GLY A 483 30.33 21.02 -5.00
C GLY A 483 29.93 22.50 -5.18
N ASP A 484 29.80 22.95 -6.42
CA ASP A 484 29.31 24.28 -6.87
C ASP A 484 29.86 25.52 -6.14
N ASN A 485 30.98 25.38 -5.41
CA ASN A 485 31.52 26.34 -4.45
C ASN A 485 30.56 26.70 -3.31
N HIS A 486 29.73 25.75 -2.89
CA HIS A 486 28.82 25.94 -1.78
C HIS A 486 29.52 26.36 -0.49
N SER A 487 28.88 27.22 0.30
CA SER A 487 29.43 27.64 1.60
C SER A 487 29.52 26.48 2.59
N LYS A 488 30.46 26.54 3.55
CA LYS A 488 30.61 25.50 4.58
C LYS A 488 29.32 25.26 5.37
N GLY A 489 28.59 26.33 5.70
CA GLY A 489 27.31 26.23 6.41
C GLY A 489 26.23 25.52 5.58
N TYR A 490 26.20 25.72 4.26
CA TYR A 490 25.30 24.98 3.38
C TYR A 490 25.66 23.49 3.34
N ILE A 491 26.96 23.16 3.22
CA ILE A 491 27.44 21.77 3.18
C ILE A 491 27.07 21.04 4.48
N GLU A 492 27.28 21.66 5.64
CA GLU A 492 26.92 21.09 6.95
C GLU A 492 25.40 20.87 7.07
N ASN A 493 24.59 21.83 6.60
CA ASN A 493 23.14 21.70 6.58
C ASN A 493 22.68 20.58 5.64
N ALA A 494 23.26 20.47 4.44
CA ALA A 494 22.98 19.39 3.50
C ALA A 494 23.32 18.02 4.11
N GLN A 495 24.48 17.89 4.74
CA GLN A 495 24.91 16.66 5.41
C GLN A 495 23.97 16.25 6.56
N SER A 496 23.52 17.21 7.37
CA SER A 496 22.50 16.94 8.41
C SER A 496 21.17 16.41 7.85
N ASN A 497 20.93 16.66 6.56
CA ASN A 497 19.81 16.18 5.80
C ASN A 497 20.18 15.02 4.86
N ASN A 498 21.15 14.17 5.22
CA ASN A 498 21.61 13.01 4.40
C ASN A 498 21.89 13.34 2.92
N ILE A 499 22.32 14.57 2.64
CA ILE A 499 22.74 15.00 1.31
C ILE A 499 24.25 15.21 1.35
N VAL A 500 24.95 14.46 0.52
CA VAL A 500 26.39 14.56 0.36
C VAL A 500 26.69 15.59 -0.73
N VAL A 501 27.41 16.64 -0.35
CA VAL A 501 28.01 17.57 -1.31
C VAL A 501 29.39 17.01 -1.66
N ILE A 502 29.64 16.72 -2.94
CA ILE A 502 30.96 16.20 -3.32
C ILE A 502 32.02 17.30 -3.14
N PRO A 503 33.25 16.94 -2.69
CA PRO A 503 34.31 17.92 -2.49
C PRO A 503 34.72 18.70 -3.75
N VAL A 504 34.71 18.06 -4.92
CA VAL A 504 35.07 18.72 -6.18
C VAL A 504 33.94 19.61 -6.69
N ASN A 505 34.26 20.68 -7.42
CA ASN A 505 33.23 21.64 -7.82
C ASN A 505 32.13 21.03 -8.71
N GLU A 506 32.51 20.16 -9.65
CA GLU A 506 31.59 19.47 -10.56
C GLU A 506 32.08 18.03 -10.72
N ILE A 507 31.16 17.09 -10.98
CA ILE A 507 31.50 15.68 -11.15
C ILE A 507 32.57 15.43 -12.24
N GLU A 508 32.67 16.28 -13.26
CA GLU A 508 33.74 16.18 -14.27
C GLU A 508 35.15 16.33 -13.67
N MET A 509 35.31 17.11 -12.62
CA MET A 509 36.61 17.29 -11.95
C MET A 509 37.04 16.02 -11.22
N LEU A 510 36.09 15.17 -10.78
CA LEU A 510 36.39 13.86 -10.19
C LEU A 510 37.10 12.96 -11.21
N LEU A 511 36.74 13.04 -12.50
CA LEU A 511 37.42 12.27 -13.56
C LEU A 511 38.87 12.69 -13.79
N LEU A 512 39.27 13.84 -13.24
CA LEU A 512 40.60 14.41 -13.33
C LEU A 512 41.40 14.24 -12.03
N ASP A 513 40.85 13.53 -11.04
CA ASP A 513 41.60 13.13 -9.85
C ASP A 513 42.80 12.24 -10.23
N ASP A 514 43.88 12.35 -9.47
CA ASP A 514 45.11 11.60 -9.74
C ASP A 514 44.88 10.08 -9.78
N SER A 515 43.97 9.54 -8.95
CA SER A 515 43.66 8.11 -8.99
C SER A 515 43.05 7.68 -10.32
N VAL A 516 42.18 8.51 -10.90
CA VAL A 516 41.52 8.26 -12.19
C VAL A 516 42.50 8.48 -13.35
N LEU A 517 43.23 9.59 -13.34
CA LEU A 517 44.25 9.90 -14.37
C LEU A 517 45.28 8.77 -14.48
N ASN A 518 45.81 8.32 -13.34
CA ASN A 518 46.75 7.21 -13.31
C ASN A 518 46.10 5.89 -13.74
N GLY A 519 44.87 5.61 -13.28
CA GLY A 519 44.14 4.39 -13.64
C GLY A 519 43.91 4.26 -15.14
N VAL A 520 43.54 5.36 -15.80
CA VAL A 520 43.34 5.41 -17.26
C VAL A 520 44.67 5.36 -18.00
N LEU A 521 45.57 6.31 -17.73
CA LEU A 521 46.73 6.50 -18.60
C LEU A 521 47.81 5.43 -18.43
N LYS A 522 47.94 4.78 -17.27
CA LYS A 522 48.88 3.65 -17.12
C LYS A 522 48.53 2.47 -18.02
N ILE A 523 47.25 2.31 -18.38
CA ILE A 523 46.79 1.21 -19.24
C ILE A 523 47.06 1.54 -20.72
N PHE A 524 46.71 2.75 -21.15
CA PHE A 524 46.82 3.14 -22.56
C PHE A 524 48.22 3.65 -22.94
N PHE A 525 48.95 4.25 -22.01
CA PHE A 525 50.27 4.89 -22.22
C PHE A 525 51.28 4.56 -21.10
N PRO A 526 51.61 3.27 -20.87
CA PRO A 526 52.40 2.84 -19.72
C PRO A 526 53.81 3.48 -19.62
N GLN A 527 54.38 3.92 -20.74
CA GLN A 527 55.73 4.52 -20.78
C GLN A 527 55.73 6.03 -20.52
N ASP A 528 54.68 6.75 -20.94
CA ASP A 528 54.66 8.23 -20.98
C ASP A 528 53.55 8.85 -20.13
N TYR A 529 52.78 8.04 -19.38
CA TYR A 529 51.62 8.53 -18.62
C TYR A 529 51.98 9.66 -17.65
N SER A 530 53.13 9.59 -16.98
CA SER A 530 53.57 10.59 -16.01
C SER A 530 53.79 11.95 -16.67
N ASP A 531 54.41 11.96 -17.85
CA ASP A 531 54.71 13.20 -18.58
C ASP A 531 53.43 13.80 -19.17
N ARG A 532 52.51 12.98 -19.68
CA ARG A 532 51.18 13.42 -20.14
C ARG A 532 50.38 14.07 -19.01
N ILE A 533 50.32 13.43 -17.84
CA ILE A 533 49.62 13.99 -16.67
C ILE A 533 50.26 15.31 -16.25
N LYS A 534 51.60 15.36 -16.21
CA LYS A 534 52.33 16.58 -15.83
C LYS A 534 52.06 17.74 -16.79
N GLU A 535 52.08 17.48 -18.10
CA GLU A 535 51.80 18.49 -19.12
C GLU A 535 50.35 18.97 -19.08
N PHE A 536 49.41 18.05 -18.91
CA PHE A 536 48.00 18.37 -18.69
C PHE A 536 47.82 19.29 -17.48
N LYS A 537 48.38 18.93 -16.31
CA LYS A 537 48.29 19.75 -15.09
C LYS A 537 48.88 21.14 -15.29
N ASN A 538 50.05 21.25 -15.94
CA ASN A 538 50.67 22.55 -16.25
C ASN A 538 49.75 23.44 -17.10
N LYS A 539 49.14 22.88 -18.14
CA LYS A 539 48.18 23.60 -19.00
C LYS A 539 46.89 23.92 -18.27
N PHE A 540 46.41 23.06 -17.38
CA PHE A 540 45.24 23.32 -16.54
C PHE A 540 45.48 24.56 -15.66
N PHE A 541 46.59 24.62 -14.92
CA PHE A 541 46.95 25.82 -14.16
C PHE A 541 46.99 27.09 -15.05
N SER A 542 47.57 27.00 -16.25
CA SER A 542 47.62 28.15 -17.16
C SER A 542 46.24 28.61 -17.66
N ILE A 543 45.30 27.69 -17.87
CA ILE A 543 43.91 28.05 -18.24
C ILE A 543 43.22 28.75 -17.08
N VAL A 544 43.37 28.22 -15.85
CA VAL A 544 42.76 28.81 -14.65
C VAL A 544 43.35 30.19 -14.37
N GLU A 545 44.67 30.36 -14.50
CA GLU A 545 45.34 31.66 -14.35
C GLU A 545 44.82 32.73 -15.33
N LYS A 546 44.47 32.32 -16.56
CA LYS A 546 43.85 33.22 -17.54
C LYS A 546 42.37 33.50 -17.29
N LYS A 547 41.72 32.74 -16.41
CA LYS A 547 40.26 32.75 -16.18
C LYS A 547 39.86 32.94 -14.72
N ILE A 548 40.76 33.43 -13.88
CA ILE A 548 40.53 33.68 -12.45
C ILE A 548 39.25 34.50 -12.24
N GLU A 549 39.09 35.60 -12.98
CA GLU A 549 37.90 36.47 -12.87
C GLU A 549 36.60 35.73 -13.15
N ARG A 550 36.56 34.89 -14.19
CA ARG A 550 35.37 34.12 -14.55
C ARG A 550 35.02 33.08 -13.48
N ILE A 551 36.03 32.42 -12.92
CA ILE A 551 35.84 31.42 -11.86
C ILE A 551 35.30 32.11 -10.61
N ALA A 552 35.92 33.22 -10.19
CA ALA A 552 35.49 34.01 -9.03
C ALA A 552 34.10 34.62 -9.21
N LEU A 553 33.74 35.13 -10.39
CA LEU A 553 32.40 35.66 -10.67
C LEU A 553 31.33 34.60 -10.50
N THR A 554 31.56 33.40 -11.03
CA THR A 554 30.60 32.29 -10.90
C THR A 554 30.45 31.87 -9.44
N SER A 555 31.55 31.72 -8.70
CA SER A 555 31.50 31.41 -7.26
C SER A 555 30.79 32.49 -6.45
N THR A 556 31.03 33.77 -6.77
CA THR A 556 30.37 34.91 -6.12
C THR A 556 28.87 34.88 -6.40
N LYS A 557 28.47 34.56 -7.63
CA LYS A 557 27.06 34.40 -7.99
C LYS A 557 26.40 33.28 -7.15
N THR A 558 27.02 32.11 -7.03
CA THR A 558 26.48 31.02 -6.20
C THR A 558 26.27 31.45 -4.75
N ALA A 559 27.25 32.16 -4.16
CA ALA A 559 27.13 32.67 -2.79
C ALA A 559 25.97 33.67 -2.62
N ILE A 560 25.71 34.51 -3.63
CA ILE A 560 24.55 35.42 -3.66
C ILE A 560 23.25 34.62 -3.74
N ASP A 561 23.17 33.66 -4.66
CA ASP A 561 21.97 32.84 -4.87
C ASP A 561 21.62 32.04 -3.59
N GLU A 562 22.61 31.48 -2.89
CA GLU A 562 22.45 30.85 -1.57
C GLU A 562 21.90 31.81 -0.50
N LYS A 563 22.46 33.02 -0.44
CA LYS A 563 22.05 34.04 0.54
C LYS A 563 20.59 34.45 0.32
N LEU A 564 20.20 34.62 -0.93
CA LEU A 564 18.81 34.94 -1.31
C LEU A 564 17.85 33.78 -1.04
N ALA A 565 18.28 32.54 -1.24
CA ALA A 565 17.45 31.36 -0.99
C ALA A 565 17.19 31.12 0.51
N THR A 566 18.17 31.42 1.36
CA THR A 566 18.13 31.19 2.82
C THR A 566 17.48 32.33 3.61
N GLN A 567 17.60 33.58 3.15
CA GLN A 567 16.96 34.74 3.80
C GLN A 567 15.59 35.05 3.20
N LYS A 568 14.65 34.11 3.30
CA LYS A 568 13.23 34.44 3.07
C LYS A 568 12.71 35.32 4.20
N ILE A 569 11.77 36.22 3.90
CA ILE A 569 11.07 36.98 4.95
C ILE A 569 10.11 36.00 5.64
N GLU A 570 10.60 35.34 6.69
CA GLU A 570 9.86 34.29 7.41
C GLU A 570 8.89 34.84 8.46
N GLU A 571 9.08 36.06 8.93
CA GLU A 571 8.26 36.66 10.00
C GLU A 571 7.52 37.93 9.56
N ASP A 572 6.20 37.83 9.52
CA ASP A 572 5.22 38.89 9.25
C ASP A 572 4.74 39.61 10.52
N SER A 573 5.51 39.48 11.60
CA SER A 573 5.19 39.99 12.94
C SER A 573 5.27 41.51 13.10
N SER A 574 6.04 42.23 12.25
CA SER A 574 6.05 43.70 12.22
C SER A 574 6.72 44.30 10.98
N LEU A 575 6.32 45.52 10.60
CA LEU A 575 6.89 46.28 9.50
C LEU A 575 8.38 46.64 9.73
N GLU A 576 8.79 46.84 10.98
CA GLU A 576 10.19 47.10 11.38
C GLU A 576 11.09 45.89 11.13
N ARG A 577 10.64 44.68 11.51
CA ARG A 577 11.39 43.44 11.25
C ARG A 577 11.50 43.12 9.76
N MET A 578 10.42 43.32 8.99
CA MET A 578 10.48 43.18 7.53
C MET A 578 11.54 44.11 6.90
N LYS A 579 11.64 45.36 7.36
CA LYS A 579 12.68 46.30 6.90
C LYS A 579 14.08 45.86 7.30
N SER A 580 14.26 45.38 8.53
CA SER A 580 15.56 44.87 9.03
C SER A 580 16.04 43.67 8.23
N ASN A 581 15.18 42.68 7.97
CA ASN A 581 15.54 41.51 7.17
C ASN A 581 15.92 41.89 5.74
N LEU A 582 15.18 42.84 5.13
CA LEU A 582 15.50 43.33 3.79
C LEU A 582 16.83 44.09 3.77
N GLN A 583 17.16 44.84 4.82
CA GLN A 583 18.45 45.51 4.96
C GLN A 583 19.62 44.52 5.06
N GLU A 584 19.47 43.40 5.78
CA GLU A 584 20.49 42.36 5.86
C GLU A 584 20.79 41.74 4.49
N ILE A 585 19.76 41.49 3.68
CA ILE A 585 19.92 40.99 2.31
C ILE A 585 20.68 42.02 1.45
N THR A 586 20.32 43.31 1.54
CA THR A 586 20.95 44.36 0.73
C THR A 586 22.38 44.70 1.17
N ASN A 587 22.77 44.39 2.40
CA ASN A 587 24.10 44.66 2.94
C ASN A 587 25.12 43.54 2.67
N PHE A 588 24.79 42.54 1.84
CA PHE A 588 25.72 41.49 1.46
C PHE A 588 26.92 42.07 0.69
N ASN A 589 28.13 41.90 1.23
CA ASN A 589 29.37 42.45 0.66
C ASN A 589 29.86 41.62 -0.54
N ILE A 590 29.31 41.91 -1.71
CA ILE A 590 29.63 41.23 -2.97
C ILE A 590 31.11 41.41 -3.33
N GLU A 591 31.61 42.64 -3.24
CA GLU A 591 33.01 42.97 -3.57
C GLU A 591 33.99 42.18 -2.70
N GLY A 592 33.74 42.10 -1.38
CA GLY A 592 34.60 41.36 -0.46
C GLY A 592 34.62 39.85 -0.73
N VAL A 593 33.46 39.25 -1.07
CA VAL A 593 33.39 37.83 -1.46
C VAL A 593 34.17 37.57 -2.74
N TYR A 594 33.99 38.43 -3.75
CA TYR A 594 34.69 38.33 -5.02
C TYR A 594 36.21 38.47 -4.84
N GLU A 595 36.68 39.50 -4.13
CA GLU A 595 38.10 39.74 -3.87
C GLU A 595 38.75 38.59 -3.07
N SER A 596 38.06 38.08 -2.06
CA SER A 596 38.53 36.91 -1.30
C SER A 596 38.69 35.68 -2.19
N LYS A 597 37.76 35.44 -3.13
CA LYS A 597 37.87 34.33 -4.08
C LYS A 597 39.00 34.51 -5.08
N ILE A 598 39.24 35.72 -5.58
CA ILE A 598 40.40 36.01 -6.42
C ILE A 598 41.71 35.68 -5.68
N LEU A 599 41.81 36.04 -4.41
CA LEU A 599 42.97 35.79 -3.56
C LEU A 599 43.21 34.28 -3.38
N GLU A 600 42.16 33.54 -3.00
CA GLU A 600 42.20 32.08 -2.86
C GLU A 600 42.68 31.38 -4.14
N ILE A 601 42.15 31.76 -5.31
CA ILE A 601 42.54 31.16 -6.59
C ILE A 601 44.02 31.45 -6.91
N LYS A 602 44.49 32.69 -6.63
CA LYS A 602 45.89 33.07 -6.85
C LYS A 602 46.85 32.30 -5.96
N GLU A 603 46.51 32.08 -4.69
CA GLU A 603 47.29 31.26 -3.77
C GLU A 603 47.40 29.82 -4.27
N ILE A 604 46.30 29.20 -4.70
CA ILE A 604 46.28 27.85 -5.27
C ILE A 604 47.21 27.73 -6.50
N ILE A 605 47.20 28.73 -7.38
CA ILE A 605 48.07 28.78 -8.57
C ILE A 605 49.55 28.90 -8.15
N GLN A 606 49.84 29.76 -7.17
CA GLN A 606 51.21 30.00 -6.69
C GLN A 606 51.79 28.76 -6.00
N GLU A 607 51.00 28.09 -5.16
CA GLU A 607 51.39 26.85 -4.46
C GLU A 607 51.44 25.62 -5.39
N ARG A 608 50.87 25.74 -6.61
CA ARG A 608 50.67 24.62 -7.55
C ARG A 608 49.89 23.46 -6.91
N ASP A 609 48.91 23.79 -6.07
CA ASP A 609 48.08 22.81 -5.38
C ASP A 609 46.98 22.27 -6.31
N TYR A 610 47.25 21.12 -6.93
CA TYR A 610 46.35 20.51 -7.90
C TYR A 610 45.06 19.98 -7.26
N GLU A 611 45.11 19.50 -6.02
CA GLU A 611 43.91 18.98 -5.37
C GLU A 611 42.94 20.14 -5.13
N LYS A 612 43.40 21.25 -4.53
CA LYS A 612 42.55 22.45 -4.36
C LYS A 612 42.07 23.02 -5.69
N LEU A 613 42.85 22.92 -6.77
CA LEU A 613 42.41 23.37 -8.09
C LEU A 613 41.13 22.65 -8.56
N LEU A 614 41.00 21.35 -8.31
CA LEU A 614 39.81 20.57 -8.65
C LEU A 614 38.58 20.97 -7.81
N LEU A 615 38.79 21.47 -6.59
CA LEU A 615 37.72 21.91 -5.69
C LEU A 615 37.08 23.23 -6.15
N ILE A 616 37.83 24.11 -6.81
CA ILE A 616 37.35 25.45 -7.21
C ILE A 616 36.99 25.59 -8.69
N CYS A 617 37.39 24.63 -9.53
CA CYS A 617 37.27 24.78 -10.99
C CYS A 617 35.84 24.53 -11.50
N ASN A 618 35.21 25.56 -12.06
CA ASN A 618 33.89 25.51 -12.71
C ASN A 618 33.96 25.56 -14.25
N LEU A 619 35.07 25.10 -14.82
CA LEU A 619 35.32 25.12 -16.26
C LEU A 619 35.11 23.74 -16.91
N LYS A 620 34.12 22.94 -16.46
CA LYS A 620 33.94 21.54 -16.89
C LYS A 620 34.18 21.29 -18.36
N LYS A 621 33.45 21.95 -19.25
CA LYS A 621 33.53 21.71 -20.71
C LYS A 621 34.93 22.00 -21.27
N GLU A 622 35.58 23.04 -20.78
CA GLU A 622 36.89 23.46 -21.29
C GLU A 622 38.02 22.54 -20.82
N ILE A 623 37.94 22.04 -19.58
CA ILE A 623 38.96 21.16 -19.03
C ILE A 623 38.70 19.71 -19.43
N SER A 624 37.49 19.19 -19.24
CA SER A 624 37.18 17.77 -19.44
C SER A 624 37.06 17.39 -20.93
N LYS A 625 36.26 18.13 -21.71
CA LYS A 625 36.11 17.85 -23.16
C LYS A 625 37.14 18.59 -24.01
N GLY A 626 37.69 19.70 -23.51
CA GLY A 626 38.68 20.51 -24.22
C GLY A 626 40.12 20.04 -23.96
N LEU A 627 40.65 20.32 -22.78
CA LEU A 627 42.06 20.08 -22.46
C LEU A 627 42.40 18.59 -22.34
N ALA A 628 41.59 17.82 -21.59
CA ALA A 628 41.86 16.40 -21.35
C ALA A 628 41.83 15.59 -22.64
N ASN A 629 40.89 15.84 -23.54
CA ASN A 629 40.86 15.19 -24.86
C ASN A 629 42.09 15.49 -25.73
N LYS A 630 42.69 16.68 -25.56
CA LYS A 630 43.87 17.09 -26.35
C LYS A 630 45.18 16.57 -25.78
N GLU A 631 45.34 16.63 -24.45
CA GLU A 631 46.62 16.39 -23.79
C GLU A 631 46.74 14.99 -23.18
N LEU A 632 45.63 14.42 -22.70
CA LEU A 632 45.64 13.09 -22.09
C LEU A 632 45.44 12.04 -23.19
N ASP A 633 44.25 12.02 -23.78
CA ASP A 633 43.88 11.11 -24.87
C ASP A 633 42.52 11.50 -25.45
N ASN A 634 42.27 11.17 -26.72
CA ASN A 634 40.94 11.35 -27.33
C ASN A 634 39.90 10.51 -26.56
N ASP A 635 38.71 11.08 -26.37
CA ASP A 635 37.60 10.47 -25.61
C ASP A 635 37.98 10.06 -24.18
N TYR A 636 38.83 10.85 -23.53
CA TYR A 636 39.32 10.59 -22.17
C TYR A 636 38.17 10.32 -21.19
N ILE A 637 37.09 11.10 -21.25
CA ILE A 637 35.93 10.96 -20.35
C ILE A 637 35.31 9.57 -20.46
N GLU A 638 35.13 9.05 -21.67
CA GLU A 638 34.56 7.70 -21.86
C GLU A 638 35.52 6.62 -21.35
N LYS A 639 36.83 6.79 -21.55
CA LYS A 639 37.84 5.89 -20.99
C LYS A 639 37.86 5.91 -19.47
N ALA A 640 37.74 7.09 -18.85
CA ALA A 640 37.63 7.26 -17.41
C ALA A 640 36.37 6.58 -16.85
N LYS A 641 35.22 6.79 -17.49
CA LYS A 641 33.96 6.10 -17.17
C LYS A 641 34.13 4.58 -17.19
N GLN A 642 34.73 4.02 -18.25
CA GLN A 642 34.97 2.58 -18.34
C GLN A 642 35.94 2.07 -17.26
N GLN A 643 36.98 2.82 -16.94
CA GLN A 643 37.90 2.47 -15.86
C GLN A 643 37.23 2.46 -14.49
N ILE A 644 36.41 3.47 -14.18
CA ILE A 644 35.66 3.53 -12.92
C ILE A 644 34.68 2.35 -12.83
N LEU A 645 34.02 1.98 -13.93
CA LEU A 645 33.09 0.85 -13.92
C LEU A 645 33.79 -0.49 -13.63
N THR A 646 34.95 -0.72 -14.24
CA THR A 646 35.63 -2.04 -14.26
C THR A 646 36.65 -2.23 -13.14
N ASN A 647 37.25 -1.17 -12.60
CA ASN A 647 38.33 -1.27 -11.61
C ASN A 647 37.79 -1.19 -10.16
N ALA A 648 37.71 -2.34 -9.48
CA ALA A 648 37.20 -2.43 -8.10
C ALA A 648 38.02 -1.62 -7.08
N SER A 649 39.35 -1.57 -7.23
CA SER A 649 40.23 -0.80 -6.34
C SER A 649 39.95 0.71 -6.49
N LEU A 650 39.84 1.18 -7.73
CA LEU A 650 39.54 2.57 -8.04
C LEU A 650 38.17 2.98 -7.48
N LYS A 651 37.14 2.14 -7.63
CA LYS A 651 35.81 2.40 -7.04
C LYS A 651 35.88 2.60 -5.52
N LEU A 652 36.65 1.76 -4.82
CA LEU A 652 36.80 1.84 -3.38
C LEU A 652 37.58 3.10 -2.96
N THR A 653 38.64 3.46 -3.70
CA THR A 653 39.38 4.72 -3.49
C THR A 653 38.46 5.93 -3.66
N LEU A 654 37.70 6.00 -4.75
CA LEU A 654 36.80 7.12 -5.04
C LEU A 654 35.67 7.21 -4.02
N ARG A 655 35.09 6.09 -3.62
CA ARG A 655 34.07 6.05 -2.58
C ARG A 655 34.58 6.64 -1.27
N ASN A 656 35.74 6.19 -0.79
CA ASN A 656 36.29 6.65 0.49
C ASN A 656 36.73 8.11 0.46
N LYS A 657 37.15 8.61 -0.72
CA LYS A 657 37.61 9.99 -0.90
C LYS A 657 36.45 10.99 -1.05
N TYR A 658 35.37 10.61 -1.74
CA TYR A 658 34.34 11.57 -2.18
C TYR A 658 32.91 11.26 -1.69
N LEU A 659 32.61 10.04 -1.25
CA LEU A 659 31.24 9.55 -1.03
C LEU A 659 31.10 8.78 0.30
N ASN A 660 31.55 9.39 1.41
CA ASN A 660 31.31 8.83 2.74
C ASN A 660 29.88 9.15 3.19
N PHE A 661 29.06 8.10 3.27
CA PHE A 661 27.75 8.08 3.92
C PHE A 661 27.88 7.55 5.34
#